data_AF-A0A9E2IPQ2-F1
#
_entry.id   AF-A0A9E2IPQ2-F1
#
_cell.length_a   1.000
_cell.length_b   1.000
_cell.length_c   1.000
_cell.angle_alpha   90.00
_cell.angle_beta   90.00
_cell.angle_gamma   90.00
#
_symmetry.space_group_name_H-M   'P 1'
#
loop_
_entity.id
_entity.type
_entity.pdbx_description
1 polymer ?
#
loop_
_entity_poly.entity_id
_entity_poly.type
_entity_poly.pdbx_seq_one_letter_code
_entity_poly.pdbx_strand_id
1 'polypeptide(L)'
;MHILTTSSASLDDLAEPIDLRQTPADILALSFTDSDLAGMAAAWNAGADSLPSMRLAALRNLRHPMSVDLWIDSVASRAKVILVRILGGYEWWRYGCDQLAAVARARGIKLALLPGECRDEDLRLIEASTLPRAELDALLDYFREGGPDNMRALVNRLAGLAGAETTPAAPVSVPKAGFYDPLEGVVPHPPLGCRPSPPQGGRSAVRMSLHHLAKPSLASQVGQGPHESSISPLVGEMSGRTEGGATEHDVSATASAPIIPILFYRSMLLAADVAPIDALVAALRARGLVPVPIFVASLKDPVSLAFVEQAIADLAPAAIVTATAFATGAEPGSETLFDRAGVPVFQVIVATTRREAWEESQRGLAPADLAMHVVMPELDGRIVAGAISFKAESEPDAALAFRAMGNRAEPDRVEQVAARIAAMIDLQRTPRASRKLAILIPDYPSAPGRTGYAVGLDVPASVLAMLHDLKQGGYAVESIPQSPRALLDLLETPSQGLSLADYTAGLESVPAEARAAVEAAWGKPASVFDTPPSGLPAISPSRGEISSSSPGDHSATSTTGEAADDESISPLEGEMSGRTEGGTDSHEPLPENPHFTFRAATFGNVTVALAPDRGRSADRRTDYHDPTLPPRHELVGFGLWLRQSLGCHALVHVGAHGTLEWLPGKTVALSSACFPEIVAGQLPVVYPFIVSNPGEAAQAKRRIAAVTLGHLPPPLTEAGLDENQQKLERLVDEYAQADGLDRRRRDQLAKLIVETAAKTGLATEAGVGQADAPDEALRRIDAW
;
A
#
# COMPACT_ATOMS: atom_id res chain seq x y z
N MET A 1 -37.02 1.85 -15.83
CA MET A 1 -36.76 2.08 -17.26
C MET A 1 -36.32 0.74 -17.84
N HIS A 2 -37.19 0.05 -18.57
CA HIS A 2 -36.89 -1.26 -19.15
C HIS A 2 -36.02 -1.08 -20.40
N ILE A 3 -34.80 -1.62 -20.38
CA ILE A 3 -33.98 -1.77 -21.58
C ILE A 3 -34.16 -3.21 -22.07
N LEU A 4 -34.86 -3.36 -23.18
CA LEU A 4 -34.84 -4.57 -23.99
C LEU A 4 -33.46 -4.63 -24.68
N THR A 5 -32.59 -5.53 -24.22
CA THR A 5 -31.36 -5.87 -24.93
C THR A 5 -31.71 -6.77 -26.11
N THR A 6 -31.78 -6.19 -27.30
CA THR A 6 -31.71 -6.91 -28.57
C THR A 6 -30.30 -7.48 -28.71
N SER A 7 -30.14 -8.79 -28.52
CA SER A 7 -28.90 -9.51 -28.84
C SER A 7 -28.79 -9.69 -30.35
N SER A 8 -28.10 -8.78 -31.03
CA SER A 8 -27.52 -9.06 -32.34
C SER A 8 -26.10 -9.58 -32.11
N ALA A 9 -25.94 -10.90 -32.01
CA ALA A 9 -24.61 -11.51 -32.11
C ALA A 9 -24.09 -11.25 -33.53
N SER A 10 -22.94 -10.60 -33.67
CA SER A 10 -22.28 -10.45 -34.96
C SER A 10 -21.50 -11.74 -35.27
N LEU A 11 -21.22 -11.99 -36.55
CA LEU A 11 -20.41 -13.13 -37.00
C LEU A 11 -18.96 -13.12 -36.45
N ASP A 12 -18.52 -12.00 -35.85
CA ASP A 12 -17.20 -11.83 -35.22
C ASP A 12 -17.13 -12.39 -33.78
N ASP A 13 -18.24 -12.84 -33.19
CA ASP A 13 -18.29 -13.45 -31.85
C ASP A 13 -17.87 -14.95 -31.83
N LEU A 14 -17.46 -15.52 -32.97
CA LEU A 14 -16.93 -16.87 -33.04
C LEU A 14 -15.50 -16.90 -32.50
N ALA A 15 -15.30 -17.52 -31.33
CA ALA A 15 -13.98 -17.72 -30.74
C ALA A 15 -13.02 -18.37 -31.75
N GLU A 16 -11.85 -17.77 -31.98
CA GLU A 16 -10.87 -18.34 -32.90
C GLU A 16 -10.44 -19.76 -32.48
N PRO A 17 -10.22 -20.68 -33.43
CA PRO A 17 -9.75 -22.01 -33.13
C PRO A 17 -8.30 -21.97 -32.58
N ILE A 18 -8.13 -22.47 -31.37
CA ILE A 18 -6.84 -22.64 -30.69
C ILE A 18 -6.43 -24.12 -30.72
N ASP A 19 -5.18 -24.40 -31.08
CA ASP A 19 -4.53 -25.70 -30.85
C ASP A 19 -3.64 -25.62 -29.60
N LEU A 20 -3.99 -26.39 -28.57
CA LEU A 20 -3.25 -26.41 -27.31
C LEU A 20 -1.87 -27.08 -27.43
N ARG A 21 -1.64 -27.89 -28.47
CA ARG A 21 -0.39 -28.65 -28.70
C ARG A 21 0.11 -29.43 -27.48
N GLN A 22 -0.82 -29.91 -26.65
CA GLN A 22 -0.50 -30.74 -25.49
C GLN A 22 -0.09 -32.15 -25.94
N THR A 23 0.77 -32.79 -25.15
CA THR A 23 1.07 -34.22 -25.33
C THR A 23 0.08 -35.07 -24.53
N PRO A 24 -0.21 -36.31 -24.98
CA PRO A 24 -1.09 -37.24 -24.27
C PRO A 24 -0.66 -37.51 -22.82
N ALA A 25 -1.63 -37.78 -21.95
CA ALA A 25 -1.41 -38.18 -20.56
C ALA A 25 -2.51 -39.13 -20.06
N ASP A 26 -2.24 -39.82 -18.96
CA ASP A 26 -3.17 -40.79 -18.35
C ASP A 26 -4.41 -40.10 -17.74
N ILE A 27 -4.22 -38.91 -17.16
CA ILE A 27 -5.27 -38.11 -16.53
C ILE A 27 -5.39 -36.76 -17.23
N LEU A 28 -6.60 -36.37 -17.60
CA LEU A 28 -6.90 -35.02 -18.11
C LEU A 28 -7.90 -34.33 -17.19
N ALA A 29 -7.64 -33.08 -16.82
CA ALA A 29 -8.61 -32.29 -16.08
C ALA A 29 -8.84 -30.91 -16.71
N LEU A 30 -10.11 -30.53 -16.79
CA LEU A 30 -10.57 -29.33 -17.48
C LEU A 30 -11.51 -28.54 -16.59
N SER A 31 -11.33 -27.22 -16.53
CA SER A 31 -12.23 -26.32 -15.81
C SER A 31 -12.27 -24.93 -16.45
N PHE A 32 -13.37 -24.21 -16.24
CA PHE A 32 -13.44 -22.77 -16.52
C PHE A 32 -12.76 -21.93 -15.44
N THR A 33 -12.57 -22.46 -14.23
CA THR A 33 -11.91 -21.73 -13.14
C THR A 33 -10.42 -22.09 -13.08
N ASP A 34 -9.58 -21.06 -13.00
CA ASP A 34 -8.15 -21.27 -12.79
C ASP A 34 -7.84 -21.79 -11.39
N SER A 35 -8.68 -21.50 -10.39
CA SER A 35 -8.52 -21.99 -9.02
C SER A 35 -8.59 -23.52 -8.93
N ASP A 36 -9.50 -24.16 -9.67
CA ASP A 36 -9.58 -25.63 -9.71
C ASP A 36 -8.30 -26.23 -10.31
N LEU A 37 -7.86 -25.66 -11.44
CA LEU A 37 -6.69 -26.12 -12.16
C LEU A 37 -5.42 -25.89 -11.35
N ALA A 38 -5.27 -24.72 -10.71
CA ALA A 38 -4.16 -24.40 -9.83
C ALA A 38 -4.12 -25.32 -8.59
N GLY A 39 -5.28 -25.60 -7.99
CA GLY A 39 -5.40 -26.53 -6.87
C GLY A 39 -4.96 -27.95 -7.24
N MET A 40 -5.44 -28.46 -8.39
CA MET A 40 -5.01 -29.76 -8.92
C MET A 40 -3.53 -29.77 -9.33
N ALA A 41 -3.02 -28.67 -9.90
CA ALA A 41 -1.61 -28.55 -10.27
C ALA A 41 -0.70 -28.64 -9.04
N ALA A 42 -1.01 -27.88 -7.99
CA ALA A 42 -0.27 -27.93 -6.72
C ALA A 42 -0.34 -29.33 -6.08
N ALA A 43 -1.52 -29.96 -6.09
CA ALA A 43 -1.72 -31.30 -5.58
C ALA A 43 -0.92 -32.36 -6.35
N TRP A 44 -0.90 -32.29 -7.70
CA TRP A 44 -0.15 -33.22 -8.54
C TRP A 44 1.36 -33.03 -8.38
N ASN A 45 1.84 -31.78 -8.39
CA ASN A 45 3.27 -31.46 -8.21
C ASN A 45 3.84 -31.97 -6.88
N ALA A 46 3.03 -31.97 -5.81
CA ALA A 46 3.44 -32.54 -4.52
C ALA A 46 3.67 -34.06 -4.55
N GLY A 47 3.15 -34.78 -5.56
CA GLY A 47 3.24 -36.23 -5.70
C GLY A 47 3.77 -36.71 -7.07
N ALA A 48 4.36 -35.81 -7.86
CA ALA A 48 4.68 -36.04 -9.27
C ALA A 48 5.48 -37.31 -9.55
N ASP A 49 6.36 -37.72 -8.63
CA ASP A 49 7.20 -38.92 -8.75
C ASP A 49 6.41 -40.25 -8.70
N SER A 50 5.19 -40.23 -8.15
CA SER A 50 4.38 -41.42 -7.88
C SER A 50 3.03 -41.43 -8.59
N LEU A 51 2.63 -40.29 -9.15
CA LEU A 51 1.33 -40.12 -9.79
C LEU A 51 1.40 -40.37 -11.30
N PRO A 52 0.32 -40.86 -11.92
CA PRO A 52 0.22 -40.93 -13.37
C PRO A 52 0.39 -39.56 -14.03
N SER A 53 0.78 -39.57 -15.30
CA SER A 53 0.89 -38.32 -16.09
C SER A 53 -0.45 -37.59 -16.12
N MET A 54 -0.40 -36.26 -15.96
CA MET A 54 -1.60 -35.41 -15.95
C MET A 54 -1.46 -34.24 -16.93
N ARG A 55 -2.57 -33.82 -17.56
CA ARG A 55 -2.65 -32.52 -18.25
C ARG A 55 -3.83 -31.72 -17.73
N LEU A 56 -3.63 -30.42 -17.67
CA LEU A 56 -4.68 -29.46 -17.30
C LEU A 56 -5.00 -28.58 -18.50
N ALA A 57 -6.28 -28.32 -18.75
CA ALA A 57 -6.70 -27.41 -19.79
C ALA A 57 -7.80 -26.47 -19.31
N ALA A 58 -7.63 -25.18 -19.60
CA ALA A 58 -8.66 -24.19 -19.36
C ALA A 58 -9.75 -24.31 -20.44
N LEU A 59 -10.99 -24.57 -20.04
CA LEU A 59 -12.12 -24.76 -20.97
C LEU A 59 -12.36 -23.56 -21.88
N ARG A 60 -11.99 -22.35 -21.43
CA ARG A 60 -12.03 -21.13 -22.26
C ARG A 60 -11.24 -21.24 -23.57
N ASN A 61 -10.19 -22.08 -23.61
CA ASN A 61 -9.37 -22.29 -24.81
C ASN A 61 -9.94 -23.40 -25.73
N LEU A 62 -10.99 -24.10 -25.30
CA LEU A 62 -11.65 -25.18 -26.05
C LEU A 62 -13.10 -24.81 -26.38
N ARG A 63 -13.42 -23.53 -26.57
CA ARG A 63 -14.78 -23.09 -26.91
C ARG A 63 -15.16 -23.38 -28.35
N HIS A 64 -14.20 -23.34 -29.27
CA HIS A 64 -14.45 -23.57 -30.69
C HIS A 64 -14.49 -25.08 -30.99
N PRO A 65 -15.49 -25.58 -31.75
CA PRO A 65 -15.62 -27.01 -32.09
C PRO A 65 -14.34 -27.63 -32.67
N MET A 66 -13.66 -26.94 -33.60
CA MET A 66 -12.38 -27.41 -34.15
C MET A 66 -11.30 -27.61 -33.08
N SER A 67 -11.22 -26.74 -32.07
CA SER A 67 -10.25 -26.88 -30.97
C SER A 67 -10.56 -28.11 -30.13
N VAL A 68 -11.85 -28.37 -29.89
CA VAL A 68 -12.32 -29.57 -29.20
C VAL A 68 -11.91 -30.82 -29.99
N ASP A 69 -12.20 -30.87 -31.29
CA ASP A 69 -11.89 -32.03 -32.13
C ASP A 69 -10.39 -32.32 -32.21
N LEU A 70 -9.59 -31.28 -32.48
CA LEU A 70 -8.13 -31.41 -32.54
C LEU A 70 -7.56 -31.91 -31.21
N TRP A 71 -8.03 -31.38 -30.09
CA TRP A 71 -7.57 -31.79 -28.76
C TRP A 71 -8.05 -33.21 -28.40
N ILE A 72 -9.28 -33.58 -28.78
CA ILE A 72 -9.80 -34.93 -28.57
C ILE A 72 -8.97 -35.96 -29.34
N ASP A 73 -8.72 -35.72 -30.62
CA ASP A 73 -7.98 -36.64 -31.47
C ASP A 73 -6.53 -36.81 -31.00
N SER A 74 -5.85 -35.69 -30.72
CA SER A 74 -4.44 -35.70 -30.36
C SER A 74 -4.18 -36.16 -28.92
N VAL A 75 -5.03 -35.76 -27.96
CA VAL A 75 -4.79 -35.92 -26.51
C VAL A 75 -5.86 -36.78 -25.85
N ALA A 76 -7.13 -36.34 -25.89
CA ALA A 76 -8.18 -36.92 -25.04
C ALA A 76 -8.46 -38.39 -25.33
N SER A 77 -8.34 -38.79 -26.59
CA SER A 77 -8.58 -40.16 -27.04
C SER A 77 -7.61 -41.19 -26.45
N ARG A 78 -6.50 -40.75 -25.84
CA ARG A 78 -5.45 -41.60 -25.25
C ARG A 78 -5.48 -41.61 -23.71
N ALA A 79 -6.36 -40.82 -23.09
CA ALA A 79 -6.46 -40.74 -21.64
C ALA A 79 -7.15 -41.97 -21.04
N LYS A 80 -6.84 -42.26 -19.77
CA LYS A 80 -7.55 -43.27 -18.97
C LYS A 80 -8.69 -42.64 -18.18
N VAL A 81 -8.48 -41.41 -17.71
CA VAL A 81 -9.45 -40.64 -16.91
C VAL A 81 -9.53 -39.22 -17.43
N ILE A 82 -10.75 -38.71 -17.59
CA ILE A 82 -11.01 -37.32 -17.97
C ILE A 82 -12.00 -36.72 -16.97
N LEU A 83 -11.61 -35.62 -16.35
CA LEU A 83 -12.44 -34.82 -15.46
C LEU A 83 -12.73 -33.47 -16.12
N VAL A 84 -14.00 -33.08 -16.21
CA VAL A 84 -14.40 -31.77 -16.74
C VAL A 84 -15.35 -31.11 -15.75
N ARG A 85 -15.02 -29.90 -15.29
CA ARG A 85 -15.88 -29.10 -14.41
C ARG A 85 -16.39 -27.87 -15.15
N ILE A 86 -17.71 -27.74 -15.27
CA ILE A 86 -18.37 -26.80 -16.18
C ILE A 86 -19.25 -25.82 -15.39
N LEU A 87 -18.78 -24.57 -15.24
CA LEU A 87 -19.61 -23.46 -14.76
C LEU A 87 -20.72 -23.15 -15.78
N GLY A 88 -21.96 -23.04 -15.31
CA GLY A 88 -23.15 -22.86 -16.16
C GLY A 88 -23.73 -24.15 -16.77
N GLY A 89 -23.19 -25.32 -16.41
CA GLY A 89 -23.78 -26.62 -16.76
C GLY A 89 -23.59 -27.03 -18.23
N TYR A 90 -24.31 -28.07 -18.67
CA TYR A 90 -24.15 -28.71 -19.98
C TYR A 90 -24.23 -27.75 -21.17
N GLU A 91 -25.12 -26.74 -21.13
CA GLU A 91 -25.33 -25.80 -22.23
C GLU A 91 -24.08 -24.98 -22.58
N TRP A 92 -23.24 -24.68 -21.59
CA TRP A 92 -22.07 -23.82 -21.79
C TRP A 92 -20.96 -24.47 -22.61
N TRP A 93 -20.94 -25.80 -22.69
CA TRP A 93 -19.92 -26.53 -23.45
C TRP A 93 -20.47 -27.80 -24.09
N ARG A 94 -21.70 -27.70 -24.62
CA ARG A 94 -22.49 -28.82 -25.17
C ARG A 94 -21.71 -29.69 -26.17
N TYR A 95 -21.10 -29.07 -27.16
CA TYR A 95 -20.36 -29.79 -28.20
C TYR A 95 -19.22 -30.64 -27.61
N GLY A 96 -18.45 -30.08 -26.68
CA GLY A 96 -17.37 -30.79 -25.99
C GLY A 96 -17.87 -31.94 -25.12
N CYS A 97 -18.98 -31.74 -24.40
CA CYS A 97 -19.63 -32.81 -23.63
C CYS A 97 -20.03 -33.98 -24.53
N ASP A 98 -20.71 -33.71 -25.64
CA ASP A 98 -21.22 -34.74 -26.55
C ASP A 98 -20.07 -35.54 -27.21
N GLN A 99 -19.05 -34.84 -27.72
CA GLN A 99 -17.89 -35.49 -28.37
C GLN A 99 -17.06 -36.31 -27.37
N LEU A 100 -16.77 -35.76 -26.18
CA LEU A 100 -16.04 -36.51 -25.16
C LEU A 100 -16.82 -37.72 -24.68
N ALA A 101 -18.14 -37.60 -24.50
CA ALA A 101 -18.98 -38.70 -24.08
C ALA A 101 -19.03 -39.83 -25.12
N ALA A 102 -19.03 -39.50 -26.42
CA ALA A 102 -18.95 -40.48 -27.50
C ALA A 102 -17.60 -41.21 -27.50
N VAL A 103 -16.49 -40.46 -27.47
CA VAL A 103 -15.13 -41.02 -27.48
C VAL A 103 -14.84 -41.84 -26.22
N ALA A 104 -15.28 -41.37 -25.06
CA ALA A 104 -15.07 -42.06 -23.80
C ALA A 104 -15.77 -43.42 -23.77
N ARG A 105 -17.01 -43.52 -24.27
CA ARG A 105 -17.72 -44.80 -24.39
C ARG A 105 -17.05 -45.74 -25.39
N ALA A 106 -16.64 -45.21 -26.55
CA ALA A 106 -15.99 -46.02 -27.59
C ALA A 106 -14.65 -46.61 -27.14
N ARG A 107 -13.90 -45.89 -26.28
CA ARG A 107 -12.55 -46.29 -25.85
C ARG A 107 -12.46 -46.80 -24.41
N GLY A 108 -13.58 -46.82 -23.68
CA GLY A 108 -13.60 -47.25 -22.27
C GLY A 108 -12.91 -46.26 -21.31
N ILE A 109 -12.90 -44.97 -21.64
CA ILE A 109 -12.32 -43.91 -20.81
C ILE A 109 -13.28 -43.60 -19.66
N LYS A 110 -12.74 -43.41 -18.45
CA LYS A 110 -13.48 -42.96 -17.27
C LYS A 110 -13.68 -41.45 -17.33
N LEU A 111 -14.88 -41.01 -17.70
CA LEU A 111 -15.25 -39.62 -17.90
C LEU A 111 -16.15 -39.15 -16.76
N ALA A 112 -15.74 -38.05 -16.12
CA ALA A 112 -16.50 -37.31 -15.14
C ALA A 112 -16.82 -35.90 -15.67
N LEU A 113 -18.10 -35.62 -15.93
CA LEU A 113 -18.59 -34.28 -16.23
C LEU A 113 -19.31 -33.75 -14.99
N LEU A 114 -18.77 -32.71 -14.37
CA LEU A 114 -19.25 -32.15 -13.11
C LEU A 114 -19.76 -30.72 -13.29
N PRO A 115 -20.85 -30.33 -12.59
CA PRO A 115 -21.28 -28.95 -12.55
C PRO A 115 -20.29 -28.08 -11.78
N GLY A 116 -20.12 -26.83 -12.21
CA GLY A 116 -19.35 -25.82 -11.50
C GLY A 116 -20.12 -25.22 -10.31
N GLU A 117 -21.46 -25.14 -10.41
CA GLU A 117 -22.32 -24.58 -9.37
C GLU A 117 -22.74 -25.66 -8.36
N CYS A 118 -22.53 -25.39 -7.08
CA CYS A 118 -22.72 -26.39 -6.02
C CYS A 118 -24.19 -26.75 -5.75
N ARG A 119 -25.16 -25.98 -6.27
CA ARG A 119 -26.60 -26.10 -5.97
C ARG A 119 -27.41 -26.78 -7.06
N ASP A 120 -26.91 -26.84 -8.29
CA ASP A 120 -27.66 -27.32 -9.44
C ASP A 120 -27.25 -28.73 -9.83
N GLU A 121 -28.21 -29.65 -9.82
CA GLU A 121 -28.04 -30.95 -10.44
C GLU A 121 -28.27 -30.84 -11.95
N ASP A 122 -27.24 -31.10 -12.75
CA ASP A 122 -27.40 -31.21 -14.21
C ASP A 122 -27.41 -32.70 -14.61
N LEU A 123 -28.62 -33.25 -14.76
CA LEU A 123 -28.84 -34.64 -15.16
C LEU A 123 -28.15 -34.98 -16.49
N ARG A 124 -28.00 -34.01 -17.40
CA ARG A 124 -27.38 -34.25 -18.71
C ARG A 124 -25.88 -34.47 -18.59
N LEU A 125 -25.20 -33.76 -17.68
CA LEU A 125 -23.78 -34.02 -17.39
C LEU A 125 -23.60 -35.42 -16.79
N ILE A 126 -24.52 -35.84 -15.93
CA ILE A 126 -24.51 -37.18 -15.32
C ILE A 126 -24.73 -38.26 -16.40
N GLU A 127 -25.73 -38.09 -17.26
CA GLU A 127 -26.02 -39.02 -18.37
C GLU A 127 -24.89 -39.09 -19.40
N ALA A 128 -24.20 -37.98 -19.65
CA ALA A 128 -23.07 -37.91 -20.56
C ALA A 128 -21.78 -38.50 -19.96
N SER A 129 -21.65 -38.56 -18.63
CA SER A 129 -20.51 -39.17 -17.94
C SER A 129 -20.49 -40.70 -18.10
N THR A 130 -19.30 -41.31 -17.99
CA THR A 130 -19.15 -42.79 -18.00
C THR A 130 -18.92 -43.37 -16.62
N LEU A 131 -18.59 -42.54 -15.63
CA LEU A 131 -18.50 -42.95 -14.23
C LEU A 131 -19.89 -43.05 -13.56
N PRO A 132 -20.07 -43.97 -12.58
CA PRO A 132 -21.30 -44.06 -11.81
C PRO A 132 -21.59 -42.77 -11.03
N ARG A 133 -22.88 -42.46 -10.82
CA ARG A 133 -23.33 -41.25 -10.08
C ARG A 133 -22.63 -41.06 -8.74
N ALA A 134 -22.52 -42.12 -7.95
CA ALA A 134 -21.86 -42.07 -6.64
C ALA A 134 -20.38 -41.62 -6.72
N GLU A 135 -19.69 -41.96 -7.82
CA GLU A 135 -18.32 -41.53 -8.04
C GLU A 135 -18.26 -40.05 -8.48
N LEU A 136 -19.21 -39.60 -9.30
CA LEU A 136 -19.34 -38.19 -9.68
C LEU A 136 -19.60 -37.30 -8.46
N ASP A 137 -20.53 -37.71 -7.59
CA ASP A 137 -20.84 -36.98 -6.35
C ASP A 137 -19.60 -36.92 -5.44
N ALA A 138 -18.88 -38.03 -5.29
CA ALA A 138 -17.66 -38.06 -4.48
C ALA A 138 -16.54 -37.18 -5.04
N LEU A 139 -16.37 -37.10 -6.36
CA LEU A 139 -15.43 -36.17 -6.99
C LEU A 139 -15.86 -34.71 -6.80
N LEU A 140 -17.16 -34.43 -6.93
CA LEU A 140 -17.73 -33.10 -6.74
C LEU A 140 -17.60 -32.61 -5.29
N ASP A 141 -17.68 -33.51 -4.30
CA ASP A 141 -17.57 -33.16 -2.89
C ASP A 141 -16.18 -32.57 -2.54
N TYR A 142 -15.09 -33.01 -3.19
CA TYR A 142 -13.79 -32.37 -3.00
C TYR A 142 -13.77 -30.90 -3.48
N PHE A 143 -14.47 -30.59 -4.56
CA PHE A 143 -14.61 -29.21 -5.04
C PHE A 143 -15.55 -28.38 -4.16
N ARG A 144 -16.57 -29.00 -3.57
CA ARG A 144 -17.49 -28.34 -2.64
C ARG A 144 -16.77 -27.89 -1.37
N GLU A 145 -15.94 -28.75 -0.80
CA GLU A 145 -15.16 -28.41 0.40
C GLU A 145 -13.95 -27.52 0.06
N GLY A 146 -13.27 -27.82 -1.06
CA GLY A 146 -12.13 -27.06 -1.58
C GLY A 146 -10.86 -27.16 -0.72
N GLY A 147 -9.79 -26.46 -1.13
CA GLY A 147 -8.54 -26.41 -0.37
C GLY A 147 -7.56 -27.56 -0.67
N PRO A 148 -6.31 -27.42 -0.17
CA PRO A 148 -5.17 -28.22 -0.63
C PRO A 148 -5.31 -29.72 -0.35
N ASP A 149 -5.81 -30.10 0.83
CA ASP A 149 -5.97 -31.52 1.18
C ASP A 149 -7.05 -32.22 0.35
N ASN A 150 -8.15 -31.52 0.07
CA ASN A 150 -9.21 -32.03 -0.80
C ASN A 150 -8.74 -32.14 -2.24
N MET A 151 -7.95 -31.17 -2.75
CA MET A 151 -7.35 -31.27 -4.08
C MET A 151 -6.35 -32.43 -4.17
N ARG A 152 -5.56 -32.67 -3.12
CA ARG A 152 -4.65 -33.84 -3.03
C ARG A 152 -5.42 -35.16 -3.02
N ALA A 153 -6.50 -35.25 -2.25
CA ALA A 153 -7.37 -36.41 -2.22
C ALA A 153 -8.07 -36.65 -3.57
N LEU A 154 -8.53 -35.58 -4.24
CA LEU A 154 -9.09 -35.61 -5.59
C LEU A 154 -8.10 -36.16 -6.60
N VAL A 155 -6.87 -35.61 -6.68
CA VAL A 155 -5.83 -36.08 -7.61
C VAL A 155 -5.47 -37.55 -7.33
N ASN A 156 -5.35 -37.95 -6.06
CA ASN A 156 -5.15 -39.35 -5.70
C ASN A 156 -6.31 -40.25 -6.13
N ARG A 157 -7.56 -39.78 -6.03
CA ARG A 157 -8.73 -40.53 -6.48
C ARG A 157 -8.73 -40.70 -8.00
N LEU A 158 -8.41 -39.65 -8.75
CA LEU A 158 -8.23 -39.71 -10.21
C LEU A 158 -7.10 -40.67 -10.60
N ALA A 159 -6.00 -40.69 -9.85
CA ALA A 159 -4.90 -41.63 -10.05
C ALA A 159 -5.34 -43.09 -9.81
N GLY A 160 -6.15 -43.34 -8.77
CA GLY A 160 -6.77 -44.65 -8.53
C GLY A 160 -7.68 -45.09 -9.67
N LEU A 161 -8.47 -44.16 -10.22
CA LEU A 161 -9.27 -44.40 -11.42
C LEU A 161 -8.38 -44.69 -12.65
N ALA A 162 -7.19 -44.10 -12.75
CA ALA A 162 -6.23 -44.39 -13.81
C ALA A 162 -5.45 -45.70 -13.61
N GLY A 163 -5.65 -46.40 -12.48
CA GLY A 163 -5.05 -47.70 -12.17
C GLY A 163 -3.83 -47.65 -11.25
N ALA A 164 -3.53 -46.50 -10.62
CA ALA A 164 -2.51 -46.41 -9.59
C ALA A 164 -3.01 -46.98 -8.25
N GLU A 165 -2.11 -47.52 -7.43
CA GLU A 165 -2.44 -47.95 -6.06
C GLU A 165 -2.48 -46.75 -5.13
N THR A 166 -3.66 -46.13 -5.00
CA THR A 166 -3.90 -45.00 -4.10
C THR A 166 -5.07 -45.28 -3.17
N THR A 167 -5.07 -44.68 -1.98
CA THR A 167 -6.21 -44.71 -1.05
C THR A 167 -6.65 -43.28 -0.80
N PRO A 168 -7.59 -42.74 -1.59
CA PRO A 168 -8.01 -41.35 -1.45
C PRO A 168 -8.74 -41.13 -0.12
N ALA A 169 -8.35 -40.10 0.61
CA ALA A 169 -9.05 -39.68 1.82
C ALA A 169 -10.45 -39.15 1.48
N ALA A 170 -11.40 -39.24 2.42
CA ALA A 170 -12.72 -38.62 2.24
C ALA A 170 -12.61 -37.08 2.20
N PRO A 171 -13.53 -36.37 1.51
CA PRO A 171 -13.58 -34.92 1.56
C PRO A 171 -13.68 -34.40 3.00
N VAL A 172 -12.90 -33.38 3.34
CA VAL A 172 -12.83 -32.79 4.67
C VAL A 172 -13.25 -31.34 4.62
N SER A 173 -14.16 -30.93 5.49
CA SER A 173 -14.60 -29.54 5.53
C SER A 173 -13.54 -28.62 6.10
N VAL A 174 -13.20 -27.57 5.34
CA VAL A 174 -12.29 -26.51 5.80
C VAL A 174 -13.11 -25.53 6.66
N PRO A 175 -12.74 -25.26 7.93
CA PRO A 175 -13.53 -24.41 8.82
C PRO A 175 -13.63 -22.97 8.27
N LYS A 176 -14.56 -22.17 8.81
CA LYS A 176 -14.73 -20.78 8.38
C LYS A 176 -13.55 -19.88 8.77
N ALA A 177 -12.92 -20.18 9.90
CA ALA A 177 -11.71 -19.54 10.36
C ALA A 177 -10.81 -20.56 11.05
N GLY A 178 -9.51 -20.30 11.07
CA GLY A 178 -8.53 -21.20 11.68
C GLY A 178 -7.10 -20.71 11.51
N PHE A 179 -6.17 -21.39 12.20
CA PHE A 179 -4.75 -21.15 12.04
C PHE A 179 -4.21 -21.85 10.79
N TYR A 180 -3.20 -21.24 10.18
CA TYR A 180 -2.52 -21.79 9.01
C TYR A 180 -1.00 -21.77 9.22
N ASP A 181 -0.35 -22.87 8.87
CA ASP A 181 1.11 -22.97 8.77
C ASP A 181 1.51 -23.23 7.31
N PRO A 182 2.51 -22.53 6.76
CA PRO A 182 2.96 -22.72 5.37
C PRO A 182 3.41 -24.15 5.01
N LEU A 183 3.85 -24.95 5.99
CA LEU A 183 4.32 -26.32 5.77
C LEU A 183 3.23 -27.36 6.03
N GLU A 184 2.41 -27.14 7.06
CA GLU A 184 1.41 -28.12 7.51
C GLU A 184 -0.02 -27.82 7.02
N GLY A 185 -0.28 -26.63 6.48
CA GLY A 185 -1.61 -26.21 6.05
C GLY A 185 -2.48 -25.77 7.23
N VAL A 186 -3.71 -26.26 7.33
CA VAL A 186 -4.62 -25.89 8.41
C VAL A 186 -4.24 -26.62 9.69
N VAL A 187 -3.99 -25.86 10.77
CA VAL A 187 -3.55 -26.40 12.06
C VAL A 187 -4.54 -26.05 13.18
N PRO A 188 -4.73 -26.92 14.19
CA PRO A 188 -5.71 -26.69 15.27
C PRO A 188 -5.24 -25.67 16.32
N HIS A 189 -3.94 -25.37 16.35
CA HIS A 189 -3.29 -24.51 17.34
C HIS A 189 -2.39 -23.49 16.63
N PRO A 190 -2.11 -22.33 17.24
CA PRO A 190 -1.26 -21.32 16.61
C PRO A 190 0.15 -21.87 16.35
N PRO A 191 0.71 -21.70 15.14
CA PRO A 191 2.06 -22.17 14.79
C PRO A 191 3.14 -21.28 15.40
N LEU A 192 3.33 -21.37 16.72
CA LEU A 192 4.31 -20.58 17.48
C LEU A 192 5.75 -21.10 17.36
N GLY A 193 5.96 -22.25 16.72
CA GLY A 193 7.28 -22.88 16.62
C GLY A 193 8.21 -22.18 15.63
N CYS A 194 9.36 -21.69 16.10
CA CYS A 194 10.48 -21.32 15.23
C CYS A 194 11.18 -22.59 14.74
N ARG A 195 10.92 -23.05 13.51
CA ARG A 195 11.79 -24.03 12.84
C ARG A 195 12.44 -23.41 11.61
N PRO A 196 13.66 -22.88 11.71
CA PRO A 196 14.54 -22.72 10.56
C PRO A 196 15.35 -24.01 10.40
N SER A 197 15.17 -24.73 9.29
CA SER A 197 16.18 -25.68 8.81
C SER A 197 16.19 -25.62 7.27
N PRO A 198 17.33 -25.33 6.63
CA PRO A 198 17.45 -25.41 5.18
C PRO A 198 17.46 -26.88 4.74
N PRO A 199 17.17 -27.19 3.45
CA PRO A 199 17.27 -28.55 2.94
C PRO A 199 18.75 -28.92 2.78
N GLN A 200 19.32 -29.64 3.74
CA GLN A 200 20.56 -30.39 3.51
C GLN A 200 20.19 -31.82 3.15
N GLY A 201 20.44 -32.19 1.90
CA GLY A 201 20.42 -33.59 1.48
C GLY A 201 21.45 -34.40 2.25
N GLY A 202 21.06 -35.59 2.70
CA GLY A 202 21.98 -36.54 3.32
C GLY A 202 21.31 -37.41 4.38
N ARG A 203 20.92 -38.62 3.97
CA ARG A 203 20.40 -39.73 4.78
C ARG A 203 21.07 -39.86 6.16
N SER A 204 20.28 -39.99 7.23
CA SER A 204 20.20 -41.23 8.03
C SER A 204 19.08 -41.16 9.06
N ALA A 205 18.22 -42.18 9.04
CA ALA A 205 17.10 -42.34 9.95
C ALA A 205 17.57 -42.78 11.34
N VAL A 206 17.08 -42.10 12.39
CA VAL A 206 16.93 -42.72 13.71
C VAL A 206 15.46 -42.53 14.11
N ARG A 207 14.65 -43.55 13.79
CA ARG A 207 13.30 -43.74 14.32
C ARG A 207 13.43 -44.12 15.79
N MET A 208 13.02 -43.26 16.71
CA MET A 208 12.59 -43.73 18.03
C MET A 208 11.11 -44.11 17.93
N SER A 209 10.85 -45.42 18.04
CA SER A 209 9.51 -45.97 18.19
C SER A 209 8.99 -45.68 19.60
N LEU A 210 7.75 -45.20 19.69
CA LEU A 210 6.94 -45.33 20.90
C LEU A 210 5.74 -46.21 20.57
N HIS A 211 5.85 -47.48 20.96
CA HIS A 211 4.73 -48.42 20.99
C HIS A 211 3.97 -48.26 22.32
N HIS A 212 2.66 -48.12 22.18
CA HIS A 212 1.56 -48.66 23.00
C HIS A 212 1.65 -48.73 24.54
N LEU A 213 0.59 -48.22 25.20
CA LEU A 213 -0.40 -48.95 26.04
C LEU A 213 -1.39 -47.88 26.59
N ALA A 214 -2.66 -47.83 26.20
CA ALA A 214 -3.81 -48.65 26.62
C ALA A 214 -4.82 -47.77 27.43
N LYS A 215 -6.09 -47.78 27.02
CA LYS A 215 -7.23 -47.19 27.78
C LYS A 215 -7.48 -48.00 29.08
N PRO A 216 -8.19 -47.42 30.07
CA PRO A 216 -9.62 -47.73 30.18
C PRO A 216 -10.52 -46.54 30.62
N SER A 217 -11.82 -46.84 30.68
CA SER A 217 -13.01 -45.99 30.78
C SER A 217 -13.48 -45.60 32.19
N LEU A 218 -14.35 -44.56 32.23
CA LEU A 218 -15.49 -44.26 33.13
C LEU A 218 -15.35 -44.51 34.66
N ALA A 219 -15.48 -43.44 35.47
CA ALA A 219 -16.68 -43.12 36.27
C ALA A 219 -16.40 -42.07 37.37
N SER A 220 -17.50 -41.41 37.77
CA SER A 220 -17.66 -40.31 38.75
C SER A 220 -17.23 -40.63 40.18
N GLN A 221 -16.68 -39.64 40.91
CA GLN A 221 -17.21 -39.07 42.18
C GLN A 221 -16.13 -38.34 43.02
N VAL A 222 -16.44 -37.07 43.34
CA VAL A 222 -16.28 -36.33 44.62
C VAL A 222 -15.18 -36.73 45.62
N GLY A 223 -14.38 -35.74 46.06
CA GLY A 223 -14.01 -35.61 47.47
C GLY A 223 -12.57 -35.21 47.81
N GLN A 224 -12.41 -33.94 48.23
CA GLN A 224 -11.55 -33.42 49.32
C GLN A 224 -10.04 -33.77 49.35
N GLY A 225 -9.19 -32.72 49.36
CA GLY A 225 -7.78 -32.81 49.81
C GLY A 225 -7.68 -32.86 51.35
N PRO A 226 -6.61 -32.35 51.99
CA PRO A 226 -5.21 -32.17 51.57
C PRO A 226 -4.24 -32.86 52.57
N HIS A 227 -2.91 -32.82 52.33
CA HIS A 227 -1.81 -32.71 53.32
C HIS A 227 -0.48 -33.17 52.68
N GLU A 228 0.52 -32.28 52.62
CA GLU A 228 1.80 -32.37 53.36
C GLU A 228 2.65 -33.60 52.98
N SER A 229 3.94 -33.51 52.65
CA SER A 229 4.96 -32.58 53.13
C SER A 229 6.23 -32.71 52.29
N SER A 230 6.96 -31.60 52.31
CA SER A 230 8.41 -31.42 52.15
C SER A 230 9.31 -32.62 52.48
N ILE A 231 10.45 -32.72 51.79
CA ILE A 231 11.82 -32.71 52.37
C ILE A 231 12.85 -32.68 51.21
N SER A 232 13.62 -31.59 51.18
CA SER A 232 15.01 -31.51 50.68
C SER A 232 15.92 -31.43 51.91
N PRO A 233 17.26 -31.45 51.78
CA PRO A 233 18.13 -32.29 50.94
C PRO A 233 19.25 -32.92 51.82
N LEU A 234 20.08 -33.80 51.26
CA LEU A 234 21.37 -34.14 51.90
C LEU A 234 22.47 -34.25 50.85
N VAL A 235 23.50 -33.43 51.10
CA VAL A 235 24.75 -33.25 50.37
C VAL A 235 25.71 -34.38 50.72
N GLY A 236 26.47 -34.85 49.72
CA GLY A 236 27.62 -35.73 49.88
C GLY A 236 28.42 -35.80 48.58
N GLU A 237 29.51 -35.03 48.53
CA GLU A 237 30.47 -34.94 47.42
C GLU A 237 31.16 -36.28 47.12
N MET A 238 31.51 -36.53 45.84
CA MET A 238 32.88 -36.90 45.46
C MET A 238 33.12 -36.75 43.94
N SER A 239 34.30 -36.21 43.65
CA SER A 239 34.88 -35.70 42.40
C SER A 239 35.18 -36.74 41.32
N GLY A 240 35.02 -36.33 40.05
CA GLY A 240 35.66 -36.94 38.88
C GLY A 240 35.69 -35.98 37.67
N ARG A 241 36.87 -35.39 37.42
CA ARG A 241 37.19 -34.41 36.35
C ARG A 241 36.88 -34.91 34.93
N THR A 242 36.35 -34.01 34.09
CA THR A 242 36.96 -33.60 32.78
C THR A 242 36.31 -32.30 32.27
N GLU A 243 37.16 -31.27 32.21
CA GLU A 243 37.26 -30.10 31.32
C GLU A 243 36.10 -29.70 30.38
N GLY A 244 35.81 -28.38 30.38
CA GLY A 244 35.19 -27.69 29.23
C GLY A 244 34.12 -26.66 29.58
N GLY A 245 34.49 -25.59 30.29
CA GLY A 245 33.58 -24.51 30.64
C GLY A 245 33.06 -23.75 29.42
N ALA A 246 31.74 -23.83 29.20
CA ALA A 246 30.98 -22.75 28.58
C ALA A 246 30.36 -21.96 29.72
N THR A 247 30.75 -20.69 29.83
CA THR A 247 30.19 -19.71 30.75
C THR A 247 28.66 -19.74 30.72
N GLU A 248 28.05 -20.03 31.86
CA GLU A 248 26.65 -19.73 32.14
C GLU A 248 26.43 -18.23 31.84
N HIS A 249 25.90 -17.96 30.64
CA HIS A 249 25.29 -16.67 30.36
C HIS A 249 24.00 -16.63 31.18
N ASP A 250 24.07 -15.88 32.26
CA ASP A 250 23.03 -15.05 32.83
C ASP A 250 21.74 -15.08 31.98
N VAL A 251 20.80 -15.95 32.38
CA VAL A 251 19.46 -16.02 31.79
C VAL A 251 18.68 -14.83 32.33
N SER A 252 19.08 -13.64 31.90
CA SER A 252 18.22 -12.47 31.84
C SER A 252 17.01 -12.85 31.02
N ALA A 253 15.81 -12.64 31.57
CA ALA A 253 14.52 -12.99 30.97
C ALA A 253 14.51 -12.69 29.46
N THR A 254 14.65 -13.74 28.64
CA THR A 254 14.53 -13.63 27.19
C THR A 254 13.09 -13.23 26.89
N ALA A 255 12.87 -11.95 26.63
CA ALA A 255 11.58 -11.43 26.21
C ALA A 255 11.10 -12.26 25.01
N SER A 256 9.91 -12.86 25.14
CA SER A 256 9.28 -13.62 24.06
C SER A 256 9.28 -12.79 22.77
N ALA A 257 9.60 -13.45 21.65
CA ALA A 257 9.61 -12.79 20.35
C ALA A 257 8.21 -12.22 20.03
N PRO A 258 8.09 -11.02 19.41
CA PRO A 258 6.80 -10.38 19.17
C PRO A 258 5.92 -11.18 18.22
N ILE A 259 4.67 -11.45 18.64
CA ILE A 259 3.70 -12.20 17.85
C ILE A 259 2.93 -11.27 16.92
N ILE A 260 2.79 -11.67 15.64
CA ILE A 260 2.18 -10.89 14.57
C ILE A 260 1.10 -11.73 13.84
N PRO A 261 -0.17 -11.66 14.25
CA PRO A 261 -1.25 -12.34 13.53
C PRO A 261 -1.40 -11.78 12.11
N ILE A 262 -1.53 -12.66 11.12
CA ILE A 262 -1.74 -12.29 9.70
C ILE A 262 -3.13 -12.77 9.29
N LEU A 263 -4.10 -11.87 9.20
CA LEU A 263 -5.47 -12.17 8.81
C LEU A 263 -5.59 -12.18 7.27
N PHE A 264 -6.00 -13.29 6.67
CA PHE A 264 -6.23 -13.40 5.23
C PHE A 264 -7.52 -14.16 4.89
N TYR A 265 -7.96 -14.09 3.63
CA TYR A 265 -9.23 -14.74 3.26
C TYR A 265 -9.09 -16.26 3.15
N ARG A 266 -10.09 -16.98 3.69
CA ARG A 266 -10.27 -18.43 3.48
C ARG A 266 -10.32 -18.78 2.00
N SER A 267 -10.89 -17.92 1.15
CA SER A 267 -10.95 -18.15 -0.30
C SER A 267 -9.57 -18.27 -0.94
N MET A 268 -8.54 -17.59 -0.42
CA MET A 268 -7.16 -17.73 -0.90
C MET A 268 -6.63 -19.14 -0.63
N LEU A 269 -6.89 -19.66 0.57
CA LEU A 269 -6.53 -21.05 0.93
C LEU A 269 -7.26 -22.06 0.04
N LEU A 270 -8.57 -21.88 -0.16
CA LEU A 270 -9.36 -22.78 -1.01
C LEU A 270 -8.87 -22.80 -2.46
N ALA A 271 -8.38 -21.67 -2.96
CA ALA A 271 -7.88 -21.51 -4.32
C ALA A 271 -6.39 -21.84 -4.48
N ALA A 272 -5.72 -22.34 -3.43
CA ALA A 272 -4.27 -22.54 -3.41
C ALA A 272 -3.46 -21.27 -3.77
N ASP A 273 -3.96 -20.10 -3.36
CA ASP A 273 -3.44 -18.77 -3.70
C ASP A 273 -2.80 -18.07 -2.48
N VAL A 274 -2.11 -18.85 -1.64
CA VAL A 274 -1.54 -18.41 -0.35
C VAL A 274 -0.04 -18.06 -0.41
N ALA A 275 0.60 -18.23 -1.56
CA ALA A 275 2.02 -17.94 -1.73
C ALA A 275 2.47 -16.52 -1.25
N PRO A 276 1.67 -15.44 -1.44
CA PRO A 276 2.01 -14.14 -0.86
C PRO A 276 2.07 -14.13 0.67
N ILE A 277 1.19 -14.89 1.33
CA ILE A 277 1.16 -15.01 2.79
C ILE A 277 2.38 -15.80 3.27
N ASP A 278 2.71 -16.90 2.60
CA ASP A 278 3.90 -17.71 2.91
C ASP A 278 5.19 -16.88 2.80
N ALA A 279 5.30 -16.06 1.74
CA ALA A 279 6.44 -15.16 1.54
C ALA A 279 6.55 -14.12 2.67
N LEU A 280 5.42 -13.51 3.06
CA LEU A 280 5.40 -12.54 4.16
C LEU A 280 5.75 -13.19 5.51
N VAL A 281 5.26 -14.41 5.76
CA VAL A 281 5.62 -15.21 6.95
C VAL A 281 7.13 -15.43 7.00
N ALA A 282 7.74 -15.84 5.89
CA ALA A 282 9.19 -16.04 5.81
C ALA A 282 9.96 -14.75 6.09
N ALA A 283 9.56 -13.63 5.46
CA ALA A 283 10.22 -12.33 5.62
C ALA A 283 10.10 -11.75 7.05
N LEU A 284 8.97 -11.96 7.73
CA LEU A 284 8.78 -11.56 9.13
C LEU A 284 9.58 -12.47 10.08
N ARG A 285 9.62 -13.79 9.85
CA ARG A 285 10.44 -14.74 10.62
C ARG A 285 11.93 -14.41 10.52
N ALA A 286 12.41 -14.04 9.33
CA ALA A 286 13.80 -13.63 9.09
C ALA A 286 14.20 -12.39 9.92
N ARG A 287 13.22 -11.59 10.37
CA ARG A 287 13.40 -10.40 11.22
C ARG A 287 13.16 -10.68 12.71
N GLY A 288 13.07 -11.94 13.11
CA GLY A 288 12.88 -12.33 14.52
C GLY A 288 11.46 -12.07 15.06
N LEU A 289 10.48 -11.90 14.18
CA LEU A 289 9.06 -11.81 14.54
C LEU A 289 8.41 -13.20 14.46
N VAL A 290 7.33 -13.41 15.20
CA VAL A 290 6.55 -14.66 15.20
C VAL A 290 5.22 -14.43 14.47
N PRO A 291 5.19 -14.57 13.13
CA PRO A 291 3.95 -14.44 12.38
C PRO A 291 3.02 -15.63 12.65
N VAL A 292 1.74 -15.34 12.84
CA VAL A 292 0.67 -16.32 13.08
C VAL A 292 -0.42 -16.14 12.03
N PRO A 293 -0.37 -16.86 10.89
CA PRO A 293 -1.39 -16.75 9.86
C PRO A 293 -2.73 -17.30 10.35
N ILE A 294 -3.80 -16.52 10.11
CA ILE A 294 -5.17 -16.85 10.45
C ILE A 294 -6.03 -16.58 9.21
N PHE A 295 -6.67 -17.61 8.68
CA PHE A 295 -7.65 -17.41 7.61
C PHE A 295 -9.03 -17.15 8.19
N VAL A 296 -9.82 -16.34 7.49
CA VAL A 296 -11.22 -16.04 7.82
C VAL A 296 -12.10 -16.02 6.58
N ALA A 297 -13.33 -16.50 6.68
CA ALA A 297 -14.31 -16.36 5.61
C ALA A 297 -14.68 -14.89 5.41
N SER A 298 -14.96 -14.19 6.50
CA SER A 298 -15.22 -12.74 6.53
C SER A 298 -15.13 -12.24 7.97
N LEU A 299 -14.61 -11.03 8.19
CA LEU A 299 -14.68 -10.39 9.52
C LEU A 299 -16.10 -9.94 9.90
N LYS A 300 -17.07 -10.04 8.98
CA LYS A 300 -18.51 -9.83 9.24
C LYS A 300 -19.25 -11.11 9.61
N ASP A 301 -18.63 -12.28 9.42
CA ASP A 301 -19.21 -13.57 9.83
C ASP A 301 -18.98 -13.77 11.34
N PRO A 302 -20.03 -13.95 12.16
CA PRO A 302 -19.89 -13.98 13.62
C PRO A 302 -18.95 -15.08 14.14
N VAL A 303 -18.91 -16.24 13.46
CA VAL A 303 -18.03 -17.36 13.84
C VAL A 303 -16.57 -17.00 13.60
N SER A 304 -16.28 -16.40 12.44
CA SER A 304 -14.94 -15.94 12.08
C SER A 304 -14.48 -14.81 13.01
N LEU A 305 -15.36 -13.86 13.32
CA LEU A 305 -15.05 -12.75 14.22
C LEU A 305 -14.73 -13.25 15.63
N ALA A 306 -15.58 -14.10 16.21
CA ALA A 306 -15.37 -14.66 17.55
C ALA A 306 -14.06 -15.46 17.65
N PHE A 307 -13.70 -16.21 16.60
CA PHE A 307 -12.41 -16.91 16.54
C PHE A 307 -11.24 -15.94 16.59
N VAL A 308 -11.28 -14.87 15.80
CA VAL A 308 -10.19 -13.88 15.76
C VAL A 308 -10.09 -13.11 17.06
N GLU A 309 -11.22 -12.72 17.68
CA GLU A 309 -11.24 -12.07 18.99
C GLU A 309 -10.56 -12.93 20.06
N GLN A 310 -10.92 -14.21 20.13
CA GLN A 310 -10.30 -15.15 21.05
C GLN A 310 -8.81 -15.33 20.74
N ALA A 311 -8.44 -15.50 19.47
CA ALA A 311 -7.05 -15.65 19.08
C ALA A 311 -6.21 -14.41 19.42
N ILE A 312 -6.73 -13.20 19.23
CA ILE A 312 -6.03 -11.96 19.61
C ILE A 312 -5.86 -11.88 21.13
N ALA A 313 -6.89 -12.22 21.90
CA ALA A 313 -6.82 -12.24 23.36
C ALA A 313 -5.77 -13.25 23.87
N ASP A 314 -5.72 -14.44 23.28
CA ASP A 314 -4.78 -15.50 23.67
C ASP A 314 -3.33 -15.21 23.24
N LEU A 315 -3.14 -14.62 22.07
CA LEU A 315 -1.82 -14.36 21.50
C LEU A 315 -1.16 -13.09 22.04
N ALA A 316 -1.93 -12.13 22.56
CA ALA A 316 -1.46 -10.81 23.01
C ALA A 316 -0.45 -10.18 22.00
N PRO A 317 -0.90 -9.90 20.77
CA PRO A 317 -0.02 -9.55 19.66
C PRO A 317 0.66 -8.18 19.85
N ALA A 318 1.81 -7.98 19.19
CA ALA A 318 2.48 -6.67 19.15
C ALA A 318 2.00 -5.77 17.99
N ALA A 319 1.44 -6.39 16.96
CA ALA A 319 0.75 -5.75 15.83
C ALA A 319 -0.09 -6.79 15.10
N ILE A 320 -1.05 -6.35 14.30
CA ILE A 320 -1.87 -7.20 13.43
C ILE A 320 -1.59 -6.84 11.97
N VAL A 321 -1.47 -7.84 11.10
CA VAL A 321 -1.40 -7.65 9.65
C VAL A 321 -2.70 -8.16 9.03
N THR A 322 -3.29 -7.38 8.15
CA THR A 322 -4.52 -7.73 7.43
C THR A 322 -4.27 -7.73 5.93
N ALA A 323 -4.49 -8.88 5.30
CA ALA A 323 -4.59 -9.05 3.85
C ALA A 323 -6.06 -9.06 3.36
N THR A 324 -7.01 -8.71 4.23
CA THR A 324 -8.43 -8.58 3.89
C THR A 324 -8.73 -7.20 3.31
N ALA A 325 -9.49 -7.13 2.22
CA ALA A 325 -9.66 -5.95 1.36
C ALA A 325 -10.94 -5.16 1.66
N PHE A 326 -11.50 -5.28 2.86
CA PHE A 326 -12.72 -4.59 3.25
C PHE A 326 -12.63 -4.11 4.69
N ALA A 327 -13.33 -3.02 4.97
CA ALA A 327 -13.59 -2.58 6.33
C ALA A 327 -14.35 -3.66 7.11
N THR A 328 -14.13 -3.71 8.42
CA THR A 328 -14.88 -4.57 9.33
C THR A 328 -16.38 -4.24 9.31
N GLY A 329 -16.74 -3.03 8.87
CA GLY A 329 -18.12 -2.62 8.65
C GLY A 329 -18.80 -2.08 9.90
N ALA A 330 -18.00 -1.62 10.87
CA ALA A 330 -18.48 -0.83 12.00
C ALA A 330 -19.21 0.41 11.51
N GLU A 331 -20.38 0.71 12.09
CA GLU A 331 -21.01 2.01 11.90
C GLU A 331 -20.07 3.12 12.41
N PRO A 332 -20.08 4.32 11.80
CA PRO A 332 -19.25 5.43 12.27
C PRO A 332 -19.42 5.64 13.79
N GLY A 333 -18.33 5.54 14.55
CA GLY A 333 -18.31 5.70 16.00
C GLY A 333 -18.52 4.43 16.83
N SER A 334 -18.72 3.27 16.19
CA SER A 334 -18.68 1.97 16.88
C SER A 334 -17.27 1.38 16.92
N GLU A 335 -16.93 0.78 18.06
CA GLU A 335 -15.59 0.23 18.30
C GLU A 335 -15.37 -1.03 17.46
N THR A 336 -14.37 -1.01 16.59
CA THR A 336 -13.98 -2.15 15.76
C THR A 336 -13.22 -3.20 16.59
N LEU A 337 -13.03 -4.39 16.00
CA LEU A 337 -12.09 -5.40 16.52
C LEU A 337 -10.70 -4.81 16.79
N PHE A 338 -10.25 -3.92 15.90
CA PHE A 338 -8.91 -3.36 15.94
C PHE A 338 -8.75 -2.29 17.03
N ASP A 339 -9.79 -1.50 17.26
CA ASP A 339 -9.82 -0.52 18.36
C ASP A 339 -9.68 -1.23 19.71
N ARG A 340 -10.42 -2.32 19.92
CA ARG A 340 -10.32 -3.16 21.13
C ARG A 340 -8.96 -3.82 21.30
N ALA A 341 -8.31 -4.21 20.19
CA ALA A 341 -6.99 -4.84 20.23
C ALA A 341 -5.90 -3.86 20.71
N GLY A 342 -6.05 -2.56 20.43
CA GLY A 342 -5.15 -1.51 20.95
C GLY A 342 -3.72 -1.57 20.41
N VAL A 343 -3.49 -2.24 19.27
CA VAL A 343 -2.17 -2.42 18.65
C VAL A 343 -2.17 -1.92 17.20
N PRO A 344 -1.01 -1.58 16.62
CA PRO A 344 -0.94 -1.17 15.22
C PRO A 344 -1.49 -2.25 14.29
N VAL A 345 -2.35 -1.84 13.35
CA VAL A 345 -2.94 -2.72 12.34
C VAL A 345 -2.45 -2.30 10.96
N PHE A 346 -1.77 -3.21 10.28
CA PHE A 346 -1.17 -3.01 8.97
C PHE A 346 -2.02 -3.64 7.87
N GLN A 347 -2.39 -2.86 6.86
CA GLN A 347 -3.00 -3.35 5.64
C GLN A 347 -1.94 -3.72 4.60
N VAL A 348 -1.86 -4.99 4.24
CA VAL A 348 -1.08 -5.46 3.08
C VAL A 348 -2.00 -5.68 1.88
N ILE A 349 -1.47 -5.45 0.68
CA ILE A 349 -2.24 -5.50 -0.56
C ILE A 349 -1.85 -6.76 -1.34
N VAL A 350 -2.80 -7.68 -1.47
CA VAL A 350 -2.75 -8.83 -2.37
C VAL A 350 -3.55 -8.44 -3.61
N ALA A 351 -2.89 -7.79 -4.58
CA ALA A 351 -3.57 -7.07 -5.65
C ALA A 351 -4.14 -8.02 -6.70
N THR A 352 -5.39 -7.77 -7.13
CA THR A 352 -5.97 -8.43 -8.31
C THR A 352 -5.46 -7.83 -9.63
N THR A 353 -4.84 -6.64 -9.56
CA THR A 353 -4.14 -5.97 -10.64
C THR A 353 -3.03 -6.87 -11.20
N ARG A 354 -2.93 -6.93 -12.53
CA ARG A 354 -1.86 -7.69 -13.21
C ARG A 354 -0.50 -7.06 -12.95
N ARG A 355 0.53 -7.90 -12.79
CA ARG A 355 1.91 -7.45 -12.49
C ARG A 355 2.47 -6.50 -13.56
N GLU A 356 2.25 -6.80 -14.84
CA GLU A 356 2.66 -5.94 -15.96
C GLU A 356 1.94 -4.58 -15.92
N ALA A 357 0.62 -4.61 -15.72
CA ALA A 357 -0.19 -3.39 -15.63
C ALA A 357 0.21 -2.50 -14.43
N TRP A 358 0.60 -3.11 -13.30
CA TRP A 358 1.12 -2.36 -12.16
C TRP A 358 2.45 -1.66 -12.48
N GLU A 359 3.35 -2.33 -13.18
CA GLU A 359 4.69 -1.82 -13.52
C GLU A 359 4.62 -0.62 -14.46
N GLU A 360 3.83 -0.71 -15.52
CA GLU A 360 3.66 0.36 -16.50
C GLU A 360 2.83 1.53 -15.96
N SER A 361 1.95 1.28 -14.99
CA SER A 361 1.04 2.30 -14.47
C SER A 361 1.68 3.21 -13.43
N GLN A 362 1.60 4.53 -13.66
CA GLN A 362 1.92 5.55 -12.64
C GLN A 362 0.87 5.60 -11.52
N ARG A 363 -0.35 5.10 -11.74
CA ARG A 363 -1.35 4.98 -10.69
C ARG A 363 -1.00 3.85 -9.71
N GLY A 364 -0.38 2.78 -10.19
CA GLY A 364 -0.13 1.56 -9.44
C GLY A 364 -1.30 0.59 -9.54
N LEU A 365 -2.30 0.74 -8.68
CA LEU A 365 -3.43 -0.20 -8.59
C LEU A 365 -4.59 0.14 -9.54
N ALA A 366 -5.31 -0.91 -9.97
CA ALA A 366 -6.60 -0.77 -10.63
C ALA A 366 -7.64 -0.11 -9.69
N PRO A 367 -8.67 0.57 -10.22
CA PRO A 367 -9.67 1.26 -9.40
C PRO A 367 -10.34 0.38 -8.34
N ALA A 368 -10.63 -0.89 -8.67
CA ALA A 368 -11.23 -1.84 -7.74
C ALA A 368 -10.29 -2.16 -6.58
N ASP A 369 -9.01 -2.45 -6.86
CA ASP A 369 -8.02 -2.72 -5.81
C ASP A 369 -7.78 -1.49 -4.92
N LEU A 370 -7.75 -0.29 -5.50
CA LEU A 370 -7.62 0.95 -4.72
C LEU A 370 -8.80 1.11 -3.75
N ALA A 371 -10.03 0.88 -4.20
CA ALA A 371 -11.20 0.98 -3.34
C ALA A 371 -11.15 -0.07 -2.21
N MET A 372 -10.92 -1.34 -2.57
CA MET A 372 -10.97 -2.45 -1.63
C MET A 372 -9.76 -2.46 -0.69
N HIS A 373 -8.54 -2.47 -1.20
CA HIS A 373 -7.35 -2.69 -0.38
C HIS A 373 -6.79 -1.43 0.28
N VAL A 374 -7.28 -0.24 -0.06
CA VAL A 374 -6.72 1.03 0.45
C VAL A 374 -7.82 1.87 1.09
N VAL A 375 -8.78 2.35 0.30
CA VAL A 375 -9.78 3.33 0.79
C VAL A 375 -10.64 2.75 1.91
N MET A 376 -11.18 1.54 1.74
CA MET A 376 -12.05 0.93 2.76
C MET A 376 -11.28 0.62 4.06
N PRO A 377 -10.08 0.01 4.03
CA PRO A 377 -9.23 -0.17 5.21
C PRO A 377 -8.80 1.12 5.91
N GLU A 378 -8.63 2.24 5.18
CA GLU A 378 -8.33 3.55 5.77
C GLU A 378 -9.44 4.02 6.73
N LEU A 379 -10.69 3.62 6.49
CA LEU A 379 -11.83 3.92 7.39
C LEU A 379 -11.77 3.14 8.71
N ASP A 380 -11.14 1.97 8.71
CA ASP A 380 -10.85 1.17 9.91
C ASP A 380 -9.58 1.67 10.64
N GLY A 381 -8.95 2.77 10.18
CA GLY A 381 -7.72 3.29 10.77
C GLY A 381 -6.46 2.45 10.48
N ARG A 382 -6.52 1.50 9.54
CA ARG A 382 -5.37 0.63 9.23
C ARG A 382 -4.25 1.40 8.53
N ILE A 383 -3.00 1.07 8.88
CA ILE A 383 -1.79 1.62 8.28
C ILE A 383 -1.51 0.88 6.97
N VAL A 384 -1.50 1.60 5.84
CA VAL A 384 -1.20 0.99 4.54
C VAL A 384 0.28 0.61 4.49
N ALA A 385 0.57 -0.68 4.57
CA ALA A 385 1.94 -1.19 4.60
C ALA A 385 2.54 -1.33 3.20
N GLY A 386 1.73 -1.64 2.18
CA GLY A 386 2.19 -1.80 0.79
C GLY A 386 1.63 -3.04 0.11
N ALA A 387 1.92 -3.19 -1.18
CA ALA A 387 1.56 -4.38 -1.94
C ALA A 387 2.60 -5.48 -1.76
N ILE A 388 2.15 -6.73 -1.58
CA ILE A 388 3.01 -7.90 -1.42
C ILE A 388 2.91 -8.86 -2.60
N SER A 389 1.88 -8.71 -3.44
CA SER A 389 1.68 -9.56 -4.61
C SER A 389 0.80 -8.91 -5.67
N PHE A 390 0.93 -9.43 -6.89
CA PHE A 390 0.12 -9.06 -8.05
C PHE A 390 -0.34 -10.31 -8.80
N LYS A 391 -1.42 -10.20 -9.58
CA LYS A 391 -1.83 -11.29 -10.47
C LYS A 391 -0.85 -11.46 -11.61
N ALA A 392 -0.36 -12.66 -11.81
CA ALA A 392 0.51 -13.01 -12.94
C ALA A 392 0.35 -14.48 -13.31
N GLU A 393 0.70 -14.79 -14.55
CA GLU A 393 0.82 -16.17 -15.00
C GLU A 393 2.04 -16.83 -14.36
N SER A 394 1.91 -18.12 -14.04
CA SER A 394 3.05 -18.95 -13.68
C SER A 394 3.86 -19.29 -14.92
N GLU A 395 5.13 -19.63 -14.68
CA GLU A 395 5.90 -20.38 -15.68
C GLU A 395 5.09 -21.61 -16.13
N PRO A 396 5.12 -21.94 -17.43
CA PRO A 396 4.47 -23.14 -17.93
C PRO A 396 5.06 -24.37 -17.25
N ASP A 397 4.18 -25.11 -16.58
CA ASP A 397 4.50 -26.42 -16.07
C ASP A 397 4.51 -27.40 -17.24
N ALA A 398 5.71 -27.82 -17.66
CA ALA A 398 5.87 -28.72 -18.80
C ALA A 398 5.22 -30.09 -18.55
N ALA A 399 5.16 -30.54 -17.29
CA ALA A 399 4.56 -31.81 -16.93
C ALA A 399 3.03 -31.73 -16.98
N LEU A 400 2.42 -30.59 -16.63
CA LEU A 400 0.96 -30.40 -16.68
C LEU A 400 0.46 -29.76 -17.99
N ALA A 401 1.38 -29.22 -18.79
CA ALA A 401 1.13 -28.39 -19.97
C ALA A 401 0.13 -27.24 -19.69
N PHE A 402 0.31 -26.59 -18.54
CA PHE A 402 -0.58 -25.57 -17.99
C PHE A 402 0.18 -24.40 -17.40
N ARG A 403 -0.44 -23.22 -17.46
CA ARG A 403 0.02 -21.98 -16.84
C ARG A 403 -1.06 -21.52 -15.87
N ALA A 404 -0.74 -21.51 -14.59
CA ALA A 404 -1.66 -21.06 -13.56
C ALA A 404 -1.71 -19.54 -13.53
N MET A 405 -2.90 -18.95 -13.43
CA MET A 405 -3.07 -17.53 -13.13
C MET A 405 -3.31 -17.38 -11.63
N GLY A 406 -2.40 -16.71 -10.92
CA GLY A 406 -2.43 -16.62 -9.45
C GLY A 406 -1.81 -15.34 -8.93
N ASN A 407 -1.94 -15.10 -7.63
CA ASN A 407 -1.20 -14.04 -6.97
C ASN A 407 0.25 -14.49 -6.77
N ARG A 408 1.17 -13.78 -7.40
CA ARG A 408 2.61 -14.00 -7.24
C ARG A 408 3.16 -12.99 -6.25
N ALA A 409 3.83 -13.49 -5.21
CA ALA A 409 4.55 -12.65 -4.27
C ALA A 409 5.59 -11.80 -5.02
N GLU A 410 5.68 -10.53 -4.69
CA GLU A 410 6.69 -9.60 -5.23
C GLU A 410 7.80 -9.47 -4.18
N PRO A 411 8.97 -10.14 -4.34
CA PRO A 411 9.92 -10.34 -3.25
C PRO A 411 10.44 -9.03 -2.64
N ASP A 412 10.79 -8.05 -3.45
CA ASP A 412 11.34 -6.78 -2.96
C ASP A 412 10.27 -5.98 -2.17
N ARG A 413 9.00 -6.08 -2.56
CA ARG A 413 7.90 -5.44 -1.84
C ARG A 413 7.56 -6.17 -0.54
N VAL A 414 7.57 -7.50 -0.54
CA VAL A 414 7.41 -8.31 0.68
C VAL A 414 8.48 -7.94 1.72
N GLU A 415 9.73 -7.83 1.28
CA GLU A 415 10.85 -7.42 2.14
C GLU A 415 10.66 -6.02 2.70
N GLN A 416 10.24 -5.06 1.87
CA GLN A 416 9.93 -3.71 2.36
C GLN A 416 8.85 -3.74 3.45
N VAL A 417 7.72 -4.39 3.16
CA VAL A 417 6.56 -4.45 4.06
C VAL A 417 6.96 -5.06 5.40
N ALA A 418 7.69 -6.17 5.37
CA ALA A 418 8.20 -6.81 6.57
C ALA A 418 9.16 -5.90 7.36
N ALA A 419 9.99 -5.12 6.66
CA ALA A 419 10.92 -4.18 7.29
C ALA A 419 10.21 -3.00 7.95
N ARG A 420 9.14 -2.47 7.33
CA ARG A 420 8.28 -1.43 7.90
C ARG A 420 7.57 -1.90 9.17
N ILE A 421 7.03 -3.12 9.14
CA ILE A 421 6.39 -3.72 10.32
C ILE A 421 7.43 -3.90 11.43
N ALA A 422 8.60 -4.47 11.13
CA ALA A 422 9.67 -4.65 12.10
C ALA A 422 10.13 -3.32 12.71
N ALA A 423 10.33 -2.27 11.91
CA ALA A 423 10.72 -0.95 12.41
C ALA A 423 9.69 -0.36 13.39
N MET A 424 8.39 -0.57 13.15
CA MET A 424 7.35 -0.17 14.11
C MET A 424 7.43 -0.98 15.41
N ILE A 425 7.66 -2.29 15.33
CA ILE A 425 7.82 -3.15 16.52
C ILE A 425 9.08 -2.76 17.31
N ASP A 426 10.18 -2.48 16.63
CA ASP A 426 11.42 -2.03 17.24
C ASP A 426 11.23 -0.68 17.93
N LEU A 427 10.51 0.25 17.31
CA LEU A 427 10.13 1.53 17.94
C LEU A 427 9.31 1.29 19.22
N GLN A 428 8.31 0.41 19.16
CA GLN A 428 7.47 0.07 20.32
C GLN A 428 8.30 -0.48 21.49
N ARG A 429 9.22 -1.42 21.21
CA ARG A 429 10.07 -2.09 22.20
C ARG A 429 11.21 -1.23 22.72
N THR A 430 11.69 -0.27 21.92
CA THR A 430 12.74 0.65 22.33
C THR A 430 12.25 1.51 23.49
N PRO A 431 12.95 1.52 24.65
CA PRO A 431 12.61 2.39 25.78
C PRO A 431 12.52 3.85 25.34
N ARG A 432 11.54 4.60 25.86
CA ARG A 432 11.32 6.00 25.43
C ARG A 432 12.58 6.87 25.50
N ALA A 433 13.38 6.72 26.55
CA ALA A 433 14.64 7.44 26.71
C ALA A 433 15.67 7.14 25.60
N SER A 434 15.64 5.95 25.02
CA SER A 434 16.54 5.51 23.94
C SER A 434 15.96 5.75 22.54
N ARG A 435 14.73 6.24 22.41
CA ARG A 435 14.11 6.48 21.10
C ARG A 435 14.72 7.70 20.43
N LYS A 436 15.31 7.48 19.25
CA LYS A 436 15.79 8.54 18.37
C LYS A 436 14.67 9.00 17.43
N LEU A 437 14.31 10.27 17.46
CA LEU A 437 13.24 10.82 16.62
C LEU A 437 13.80 11.92 15.72
N ALA A 438 13.29 12.02 14.50
CA ALA A 438 13.52 13.17 13.65
C ALA A 438 12.20 13.91 13.37
N ILE A 439 12.14 15.17 13.77
CA ILE A 439 11.02 16.08 13.51
C ILE A 439 11.34 16.90 12.27
N LEU A 440 10.52 16.76 11.23
CA LEU A 440 10.68 17.45 9.96
C LEU A 440 9.75 18.66 9.90
N ILE A 441 10.36 19.84 9.78
CA ILE A 441 9.67 21.11 9.54
C ILE A 441 9.52 21.30 8.02
N PRO A 442 8.31 21.66 7.53
CA PRO A 442 8.10 21.91 6.12
C PRO A 442 8.80 23.20 5.70
N ASP A 443 9.47 23.14 4.56
CA ASP A 443 10.04 24.31 3.90
C ASP A 443 9.44 24.40 2.49
N TYR A 444 8.14 24.64 2.44
CA TYR A 444 7.43 24.76 1.18
C TYR A 444 7.73 26.11 0.51
N PRO A 445 7.84 26.20 -0.83
CA PRO A 445 8.03 27.46 -1.54
C PRO A 445 6.95 28.48 -1.17
N SER A 446 7.33 29.45 -0.35
CA SER A 446 6.45 30.47 0.21
C SER A 446 7.16 31.81 0.20
N ALA A 447 6.42 32.90 0.46
CA ALA A 447 7.01 34.23 0.53
C ALA A 447 8.19 34.25 1.53
N PRO A 448 9.23 35.07 1.28
CA PRO A 448 10.36 35.21 2.20
C PRO A 448 9.92 35.41 3.65
N GLY A 449 10.57 34.72 4.59
CA GLY A 449 10.24 34.78 6.03
C GLY A 449 9.17 33.79 6.50
N ARG A 450 8.68 32.88 5.64
CA ARG A 450 7.67 31.85 5.97
C ARG A 450 8.24 30.43 6.11
N THR A 451 9.52 30.29 6.45
CA THR A 451 10.13 28.98 6.76
C THR A 451 9.38 28.30 7.92
N GLY A 452 9.05 27.02 7.76
CA GLY A 452 8.22 26.32 8.75
C GLY A 452 6.75 26.74 8.74
N TYR A 453 6.27 27.37 7.67
CA TYR A 453 4.83 27.62 7.54
C TYR A 453 4.08 26.33 7.18
N ALA A 454 3.00 26.07 7.90
CA ALA A 454 2.01 25.08 7.52
C ALA A 454 0.60 25.66 7.60
N VAL A 455 -0.31 25.13 6.78
CA VAL A 455 -1.70 25.60 6.74
C VAL A 455 -2.36 25.43 8.12
N GLY A 456 -2.76 26.56 8.72
CA GLY A 456 -3.51 26.56 9.97
C GLY A 456 -2.71 26.09 11.21
N LEU A 457 -1.38 26.07 11.14
CA LEU A 457 -0.52 25.61 12.24
C LEU A 457 0.73 26.48 12.37
N ASP A 458 1.00 26.94 13.60
CA ASP A 458 2.30 27.52 13.96
C ASP A 458 3.29 26.38 14.20
N VAL A 459 4.03 25.97 13.16
CA VAL A 459 4.94 24.81 13.25
C VAL A 459 6.06 25.06 14.26
N PRO A 460 6.81 26.17 14.23
CA PRO A 460 7.88 26.39 15.20
C PRO A 460 7.40 26.34 16.66
N ALA A 461 6.25 26.95 16.98
CA ALA A 461 5.67 26.86 18.31
C ALA A 461 5.19 25.43 18.64
N SER A 462 4.57 24.74 17.68
CA SER A 462 4.12 23.36 17.86
C SER A 462 5.29 22.40 18.09
N VAL A 463 6.41 22.56 17.37
CA VAL A 463 7.62 21.75 17.57
C VAL A 463 8.21 21.97 18.97
N LEU A 464 8.24 23.21 19.47
CA LEU A 464 8.66 23.47 20.85
C LEU A 464 7.75 22.81 21.88
N ALA A 465 6.43 22.88 21.69
CA ALA A 465 5.48 22.18 22.54
C ALA A 465 5.73 20.66 22.50
N MET A 466 5.92 20.09 21.31
CA MET A 466 6.27 18.67 21.15
C MET A 466 7.57 18.29 21.88
N LEU A 467 8.62 19.12 21.83
CA LEU A 467 9.86 18.85 22.56
C LEU A 467 9.64 18.80 24.07
N HIS A 468 8.81 19.71 24.62
CA HIS A 468 8.42 19.69 26.02
C HIS A 468 7.58 18.46 26.38
N ASP A 469 6.59 18.11 25.55
CA ASP A 469 5.72 16.95 25.77
C ASP A 469 6.50 15.64 25.69
N LEU A 470 7.43 15.51 24.74
CA LEU A 470 8.33 14.37 24.63
C LEU A 470 9.22 14.25 25.87
N LYS A 471 9.78 15.36 26.36
CA LYS A 471 10.56 15.38 27.60
C LYS A 471 9.74 14.89 28.79
N GLN A 472 8.52 15.41 28.96
CA GLN A 472 7.61 14.99 30.02
C GLN A 472 7.20 13.51 29.87
N GLY A 473 7.07 13.04 28.63
CA GLY A 473 6.76 11.65 28.29
C GLY A 473 7.91 10.66 28.54
N GLY A 474 9.09 11.12 28.97
CA GLY A 474 10.25 10.30 29.30
C GLY A 474 11.21 10.05 28.14
N TYR A 475 11.11 10.83 27.05
CA TYR A 475 12.12 10.83 25.99
C TYR A 475 13.35 11.64 26.42
N ALA A 476 14.53 11.26 25.93
CA ALA A 476 15.75 12.02 26.17
C ALA A 476 15.75 13.30 25.33
N VAL A 477 15.28 14.40 25.93
CA VAL A 477 15.25 15.74 25.31
C VAL A 477 16.00 16.74 26.17
N GLU A 478 17.00 17.36 25.59
CA GLU A 478 17.92 18.28 26.25
C GLU A 478 17.99 19.62 25.52
N SER A 479 18.41 20.67 26.22
CA SER A 479 18.69 22.00 25.60
C SER A 479 17.56 22.58 24.74
N ILE A 480 16.30 22.42 25.16
CA ILE A 480 15.13 22.95 24.44
C ILE A 480 15.26 24.49 24.29
N PRO A 481 15.07 25.05 23.07
CA PRO A 481 15.15 26.49 22.83
C PRO A 481 14.08 27.26 23.62
N GLN A 482 14.38 28.50 23.99
CA GLN A 482 13.46 29.34 24.78
C GLN A 482 12.33 29.97 23.95
N SER A 483 12.47 30.01 22.63
CA SER A 483 11.48 30.63 21.74
C SER A 483 11.48 30.00 20.35
N PRO A 484 10.37 30.11 19.59
CA PRO A 484 10.31 29.61 18.23
C PRO A 484 11.38 30.24 17.31
N ARG A 485 11.71 31.52 17.53
CA ARG A 485 12.79 32.19 16.79
C ARG A 485 14.16 31.56 17.09
N ALA A 486 14.46 31.28 18.36
CA ALA A 486 15.72 30.64 18.74
C ALA A 486 15.84 29.22 18.14
N LEU A 487 14.74 28.49 18.00
CA LEU A 487 14.72 27.21 17.27
C LEU A 487 15.11 27.40 15.79
N LEU A 488 14.51 28.38 15.11
CA LEU A 488 14.81 28.66 13.70
C LEU A 488 16.26 29.13 13.50
N ASP A 489 16.77 30.00 14.37
CA ASP A 489 18.16 30.48 14.31
C ASP A 489 19.17 29.31 14.41
N LEU A 490 18.88 28.29 15.25
CA LEU A 490 19.69 27.08 15.33
C LEU A 490 19.65 26.22 14.06
N LEU A 491 18.58 26.31 13.27
CA LEU A 491 18.43 25.58 12.01
C LEU A 491 19.01 26.33 10.80
N GLU A 492 19.25 27.65 10.91
CA GLU A 492 19.83 28.45 9.83
C GLU A 492 21.28 28.04 9.52
N THR A 493 22.04 27.56 10.52
CA THR A 493 23.43 27.11 10.33
C THR A 493 23.48 25.59 10.12
N PRO A 494 23.88 25.10 8.93
CA PRO A 494 24.05 23.66 8.71
C PRO A 494 25.13 23.11 9.65
N SER A 495 24.79 22.12 10.46
CA SER A 495 25.68 21.58 11.50
C SER A 495 25.90 20.07 11.40
N GLN A 496 25.09 19.38 10.61
CA GLN A 496 25.14 17.93 10.43
C GLN A 496 25.18 17.60 8.94
N GLY A 497 25.56 16.38 8.61
CA GLY A 497 25.76 16.02 7.21
C GLY A 497 26.06 14.56 6.95
N LEU A 498 26.26 14.26 5.67
CA LEU A 498 26.64 12.95 5.15
C LEU A 498 27.87 13.12 4.28
N SER A 499 28.92 12.32 4.50
CA SER A 499 30.09 12.35 3.62
C SER A 499 29.71 11.86 2.23
N LEU A 500 30.42 12.34 1.20
CA LEU A 500 30.23 11.83 -0.16
C LEU A 500 30.49 10.33 -0.23
N ALA A 501 31.47 9.82 0.54
CA ALA A 501 31.76 8.39 0.62
C ALA A 501 30.57 7.59 1.18
N ASP A 502 29.99 8.03 2.30
CA ASP A 502 28.81 7.39 2.89
C ASP A 502 27.59 7.51 1.97
N TYR A 503 27.44 8.63 1.27
CA TYR A 503 26.40 8.81 0.26
C TYR A 503 26.55 7.82 -0.90
N THR A 504 27.75 7.70 -1.46
CA THR A 504 28.04 6.76 -2.56
C THR A 504 27.83 5.31 -2.12
N ALA A 505 28.27 4.94 -0.92
CA ALA A 505 27.99 3.62 -0.35
C ALA A 505 26.48 3.41 -0.14
N GLY A 506 25.77 4.40 0.39
CA GLY A 506 24.32 4.35 0.58
C GLY A 506 23.54 4.21 -0.72
N LEU A 507 24.03 4.81 -1.81
CA LEU A 507 23.44 4.66 -3.14
C LEU A 507 23.51 3.22 -3.67
N GLU A 508 24.37 2.34 -3.15
CA GLU A 508 24.35 0.92 -3.55
C GLU A 508 23.02 0.23 -3.24
N SER A 509 22.32 0.70 -2.21
CA SER A 509 20.99 0.21 -1.82
C SER A 509 19.83 0.79 -2.66
N VAL A 510 20.10 1.81 -3.49
CA VAL A 510 19.09 2.48 -4.33
C VAL A 510 19.02 1.79 -5.70
N PRO A 511 17.81 1.50 -6.24
CA PRO A 511 17.66 0.87 -7.54
C PRO A 511 18.39 1.63 -8.66
N ALA A 512 18.98 0.88 -9.59
CA ALA A 512 19.79 1.44 -10.68
C ALA A 512 19.01 2.45 -11.53
N GLU A 513 17.74 2.18 -11.81
CA GLU A 513 16.86 3.10 -12.56
C GLU A 513 16.67 4.45 -11.85
N ALA A 514 16.46 4.44 -10.53
CA ALA A 514 16.28 5.67 -9.76
C ALA A 514 17.60 6.46 -9.67
N ARG A 515 18.74 5.77 -9.52
CA ARG A 515 20.06 6.43 -9.58
C ARG A 515 20.32 7.08 -10.93
N ALA A 516 20.04 6.37 -12.01
CA ALA A 516 20.18 6.89 -13.36
C ALA A 516 19.27 8.10 -13.60
N ALA A 517 18.04 8.10 -13.07
CA ALA A 517 17.14 9.24 -13.16
C ALA A 517 17.69 10.48 -12.42
N VAL A 518 18.20 10.31 -11.20
CA VAL A 518 18.83 11.41 -10.44
C VAL A 518 20.07 11.92 -11.19
N GLU A 519 20.95 11.04 -11.66
CA GLU A 519 22.17 11.44 -12.37
C GLU A 519 21.88 12.13 -13.71
N ALA A 520 20.86 11.67 -14.44
CA ALA A 520 20.43 12.31 -15.69
C ALA A 520 19.88 13.72 -15.47
N ALA A 521 19.19 13.96 -14.34
CA ALA A 521 18.63 15.28 -14.03
C ALA A 521 19.65 16.24 -13.41
N TRP A 522 20.60 15.71 -12.61
CA TRP A 522 21.43 16.53 -11.71
C TRP A 522 22.95 16.32 -11.87
N GLY A 523 23.39 15.45 -12.78
CA GLY A 523 24.80 15.10 -12.94
C GLY A 523 25.28 14.12 -11.88
N LYS A 524 26.60 13.99 -11.72
CA LYS A 524 27.17 13.07 -10.72
C LYS A 524 27.10 13.66 -9.32
N PRO A 525 27.09 12.84 -8.25
CA PRO A 525 27.14 13.32 -6.88
C PRO A 525 28.30 14.29 -6.60
N ALA A 526 29.47 14.04 -7.20
CA ALA A 526 30.65 14.88 -7.04
C ALA A 526 30.49 16.26 -7.70
N SER A 527 29.80 16.35 -8.84
CA SER A 527 29.60 17.64 -9.54
C SER A 527 28.64 18.57 -8.81
N VAL A 528 27.88 18.08 -7.82
CA VAL A 528 27.03 18.91 -6.96
C VAL A 528 27.86 19.88 -6.11
N PHE A 529 29.08 19.47 -5.73
CA PHE A 529 30.00 20.30 -4.95
C PHE A 529 30.84 21.25 -5.81
N ASP A 530 30.91 21.00 -7.12
CA ASP A 530 31.67 21.81 -8.09
C ASP A 530 30.93 23.10 -8.50
N THR A 531 29.73 23.36 -7.96
CA THR A 531 28.97 24.60 -8.22
C THR A 531 28.66 25.32 -6.91
N PRO A 532 29.25 26.49 -6.63
CA PRO A 532 28.88 27.24 -5.44
C PRO A 532 27.43 27.73 -5.61
N PRO A 533 26.56 27.63 -4.58
CA PRO A 533 25.36 28.44 -4.56
C PRO A 533 25.81 29.89 -4.38
N SER A 534 25.87 30.64 -5.48
CA SER A 534 25.94 32.10 -5.44
C SER A 534 24.82 32.59 -4.53
N GLY A 535 25.22 33.33 -3.49
CA GLY A 535 24.42 33.57 -2.30
C GLY A 535 23.05 34.18 -2.53
N LEU A 536 22.21 34.02 -1.51
CA LEU A 536 20.99 34.80 -1.29
C LEU A 536 21.20 36.26 -1.73
N PRO A 537 20.26 36.88 -2.48
CA PRO A 537 20.39 38.29 -2.80
C PRO A 537 20.43 39.09 -1.50
N ALA A 538 21.52 39.85 -1.33
CA ALA A 538 21.72 40.73 -0.19
C ALA A 538 20.61 41.80 -0.18
N ILE A 539 19.67 41.68 0.76
CA ILE A 539 18.77 42.79 1.09
C ILE A 539 19.58 43.72 2.00
N SER A 540 20.16 44.76 1.43
CA SER A 540 20.80 45.83 2.18
C SER A 540 19.72 46.79 2.71
N PRO A 541 19.72 47.19 4.00
CA PRO A 541 18.74 48.10 4.53
C PRO A 541 19.23 49.55 4.38
N SER A 542 18.78 50.26 3.35
CA SER A 542 18.88 51.72 3.37
C SER A 542 17.91 52.42 2.43
N ARG A 543 17.06 53.25 3.06
CA ARG A 543 16.42 54.50 2.61
C ARG A 543 15.51 54.44 1.37
N GLY A 544 14.25 54.75 1.63
CA GLY A 544 13.30 55.11 0.59
C GLY A 544 13.64 56.44 -0.06
N GLU A 545 13.17 56.58 -1.30
CA GLU A 545 12.71 57.84 -1.86
C GLU A 545 11.79 57.51 -3.05
N ILE A 546 10.64 58.18 -3.06
CA ILE A 546 9.60 58.10 -4.08
C ILE A 546 10.04 59.04 -5.20
N SER A 547 10.16 58.55 -6.44
CA SER A 547 10.28 59.42 -7.62
C SER A 547 9.04 59.29 -8.51
N SER A 548 8.27 60.37 -8.50
CA SER A 548 7.16 60.71 -9.37
C SER A 548 7.54 60.77 -10.86
N SER A 549 6.73 60.18 -11.74
CA SER A 549 6.76 60.46 -13.17
C SER A 549 5.38 60.95 -13.65
N SER A 550 5.34 62.17 -14.17
CA SER A 550 4.23 62.74 -14.95
C SER A 550 4.60 62.81 -16.44
N PRO A 551 3.61 62.98 -17.34
CA PRO A 551 3.60 62.33 -18.64
C PRO A 551 3.99 63.26 -19.80
N GLY A 552 4.43 62.63 -20.88
CA GLY A 552 4.33 63.14 -22.24
C GLY A 552 4.62 61.98 -23.20
N ASP A 553 4.20 61.95 -24.45
CA ASP A 553 3.32 62.79 -25.26
C ASP A 553 3.52 62.19 -26.65
N HIS A 554 2.57 61.45 -27.25
CA HIS A 554 2.64 61.17 -28.69
C HIS A 554 1.27 61.04 -29.36
N SER A 555 1.07 62.01 -30.25
CA SER A 555 -0.03 62.27 -31.17
C SER A 555 -0.44 61.09 -32.06
N ALA A 556 -1.75 61.01 -32.27
CA ALA A 556 -2.41 60.22 -33.30
C ALA A 556 -2.33 60.87 -34.69
N THR A 557 -2.43 60.04 -35.74
CA THR A 557 -3.10 60.35 -37.04
C THR A 557 -3.25 59.03 -37.84
N SER A 558 -4.48 58.53 -38.01
CA SER A 558 -5.29 58.52 -39.27
C SER A 558 -4.86 57.43 -40.27
N THR A 559 -5.68 56.62 -40.94
CA THR A 559 -7.13 56.59 -41.21
C THR A 559 -7.45 55.32 -42.04
N THR A 560 -8.75 55.04 -42.23
CA THR A 560 -9.43 54.18 -43.22
C THR A 560 -9.49 52.67 -42.96
N GLY A 561 -10.72 52.14 -42.91
CA GLY A 561 -11.01 50.71 -42.84
C GLY A 561 -11.79 50.20 -44.06
N GLU A 562 -12.04 48.89 -44.09
CA GLU A 562 -13.31 48.23 -44.42
C GLU A 562 -13.12 46.69 -44.56
N ALA A 563 -14.02 45.96 -43.90
CA ALA A 563 -14.68 44.69 -44.26
C ALA A 563 -13.96 43.33 -44.41
N ALA A 564 -14.63 42.34 -43.81
CA ALA A 564 -14.86 40.93 -44.19
C ALA A 564 -14.11 39.80 -43.43
N ASP A 565 -14.90 39.09 -42.62
CA ASP A 565 -14.97 37.65 -42.31
C ASP A 565 -13.78 36.74 -42.67
N ASP A 566 -13.30 35.96 -41.68
CA ASP A 566 -13.50 34.50 -41.55
C ASP A 566 -12.40 33.84 -40.69
N GLU A 567 -12.75 32.69 -40.14
CA GLU A 567 -12.16 31.77 -39.16
C GLU A 567 -10.62 31.64 -38.95
N SER A 568 -10.34 31.21 -37.69
CA SER A 568 -9.25 30.32 -37.24
C SER A 568 -7.81 30.86 -37.15
N ILE A 569 -7.34 31.06 -35.92
CA ILE A 569 -5.91 31.26 -35.63
C ILE A 569 -5.50 30.31 -34.50
N SER A 570 -4.85 29.20 -34.87
CA SER A 570 -3.80 28.58 -34.07
C SER A 570 -2.64 29.55 -33.92
N PRO A 571 -1.92 29.60 -32.78
CA PRO A 571 -0.58 30.14 -32.77
C PRO A 571 0.43 29.02 -33.01
N LEU A 572 1.16 29.19 -34.11
CA LEU A 572 2.44 28.57 -34.42
C LEU A 572 3.52 28.96 -33.41
N GLU A 573 4.50 28.08 -33.39
CA GLU A 573 5.82 28.17 -32.77
C GLU A 573 6.57 29.48 -33.08
N GLY A 574 7.39 29.90 -32.12
CA GLY A 574 8.58 30.73 -32.39
C GLY A 574 8.77 31.89 -31.44
N GLU A 575 9.57 31.71 -30.38
CA GLU A 575 10.81 32.47 -30.24
C GLU A 575 11.73 31.79 -29.19
N MET A 576 12.81 31.20 -29.70
CA MET A 576 13.92 30.70 -28.92
C MET A 576 14.69 31.86 -28.30
N SER A 577 14.92 31.81 -26.99
CA SER A 577 16.14 32.34 -26.40
C SER A 577 16.88 31.20 -25.72
N GLY A 578 17.66 30.47 -26.53
CA GLY A 578 18.69 29.60 -26.04
C GLY A 578 19.84 30.45 -25.49
N ARG A 579 20.02 30.45 -24.18
CA ARG A 579 21.34 30.60 -23.58
C ARG A 579 21.79 29.22 -23.12
N THR A 580 22.55 28.58 -23.98
CA THR A 580 23.48 27.51 -23.60
C THR A 580 24.48 28.08 -22.60
N GLU A 581 24.49 27.58 -21.38
CA GLU A 581 25.64 27.72 -20.50
C GLU A 581 26.76 26.82 -21.03
N GLY A 582 27.60 27.41 -21.87
CA GLY A 582 28.89 26.85 -22.27
C GLY A 582 30.03 27.58 -21.56
N GLY A 583 30.68 26.87 -20.65
CA GLY A 583 32.13 26.89 -20.47
C GLY A 583 32.77 28.09 -19.77
N THR A 584 33.15 27.88 -18.51
CA THR A 584 34.57 27.94 -18.12
C THR A 584 34.88 26.77 -17.19
N ASP A 585 35.71 25.83 -17.65
CA ASP A 585 36.35 24.79 -16.85
C ASP A 585 37.33 25.43 -15.84
N SER A 586 36.81 26.06 -14.79
CA SER A 586 37.56 26.25 -13.56
C SER A 586 37.23 25.07 -12.66
N HIS A 587 37.98 23.98 -12.81
CA HIS A 587 38.01 22.90 -11.83
C HIS A 587 38.59 23.48 -10.53
N GLU A 588 37.74 24.05 -9.68
CA GLU A 588 38.08 24.17 -8.27
C GLU A 588 38.20 22.73 -7.73
N PRO A 589 39.30 22.39 -7.04
CA PRO A 589 39.44 21.05 -6.50
C PRO A 589 38.34 20.83 -5.46
N LEU A 590 37.65 19.70 -5.56
CA LEU A 590 36.74 19.21 -4.52
C LEU A 590 37.42 19.38 -3.14
N PRO A 591 36.69 19.87 -2.13
CA PRO A 591 37.25 19.99 -0.78
C PRO A 591 37.81 18.63 -0.33
N GLU A 592 38.88 18.64 0.47
CA GLU A 592 39.62 17.41 0.86
C GLU A 592 38.72 16.31 1.44
N ASN A 593 37.58 16.69 2.04
CA ASN A 593 36.46 15.78 2.33
C ASN A 593 35.13 16.46 1.91
N PRO A 594 34.51 16.07 0.79
CA PRO A 594 33.21 16.62 0.39
C PRO A 594 32.07 16.02 1.23
N HIS A 595 31.21 16.87 1.77
CA HIS A 595 30.08 16.49 2.62
C HIS A 595 28.80 17.24 2.23
N PHE A 596 27.68 16.53 2.17
CA PHE A 596 26.36 17.13 2.17
C PHE A 596 26.07 17.70 3.55
N THR A 597 25.66 18.96 3.64
CA THR A 597 25.30 19.60 4.91
C THR A 597 23.79 19.81 5.01
N PHE A 598 23.21 19.52 6.16
CA PHE A 598 21.78 19.61 6.43
C PHE A 598 21.49 20.62 7.55
N ARG A 599 20.38 21.34 7.37
CA ARG A 599 19.80 22.24 8.37
C ARG A 599 19.09 21.43 9.44
N ALA A 600 19.83 21.07 10.48
CA ALA A 600 19.35 20.23 11.57
C ALA A 600 19.96 20.65 12.91
N ALA A 601 19.19 20.49 13.99
CA ALA A 601 19.60 20.71 15.37
C ALA A 601 19.12 19.55 16.25
N THR A 602 19.99 19.08 17.15
CA THR A 602 19.72 17.91 18.01
C THR A 602 19.57 18.30 19.48
N PHE A 603 18.52 17.78 20.10
CA PHE A 603 18.07 18.03 21.46
C PHE A 603 18.00 16.70 22.20
N GLY A 604 19.15 16.18 22.64
CA GLY A 604 19.26 14.80 23.16
C GLY A 604 19.09 13.77 22.03
N ASN A 605 18.07 12.92 22.11
CA ASN A 605 17.76 11.92 21.08
C ASN A 605 16.72 12.43 20.04
N VAL A 606 16.28 13.68 20.12
CA VAL A 606 15.35 14.26 19.16
C VAL A 606 16.08 15.26 18.26
N THR A 607 16.01 15.06 16.95
CA THR A 607 16.60 15.97 15.96
C THR A 607 15.51 16.70 15.21
N VAL A 608 15.57 18.02 15.16
CA VAL A 608 14.68 18.85 14.33
C VAL A 608 15.43 19.20 13.06
N ALA A 609 14.81 19.05 11.90
CA ALA A 609 15.45 19.32 10.62
C ALA A 609 14.50 19.95 9.60
N LEU A 610 15.07 20.73 8.67
CA LEU A 610 14.42 21.18 7.45
C LEU A 610 14.87 20.26 6.32
N ALA A 611 13.91 19.65 5.62
CA ALA A 611 14.24 18.86 4.44
C ALA A 611 14.93 19.76 3.39
N PRO A 612 15.97 19.26 2.68
CA PRO A 612 16.54 19.97 1.54
C PRO A 612 15.48 20.24 0.46
N ASP A 613 15.72 21.28 -0.33
CA ASP A 613 14.86 21.59 -1.48
C ASP A 613 14.79 20.39 -2.44
N ARG A 614 13.58 20.11 -2.92
CA ARG A 614 13.33 19.04 -3.89
C ARG A 614 14.07 19.29 -5.23
N GLY A 615 14.11 20.54 -5.67
CA GLY A 615 14.63 20.96 -6.99
C GLY A 615 15.58 22.16 -6.90
N ARG A 616 15.65 22.96 -7.96
CA ARG A 616 16.49 24.16 -8.01
C ARG A 616 15.88 25.29 -7.18
N SER A 617 16.71 26.00 -6.42
CA SER A 617 16.22 27.13 -5.62
C SER A 617 15.76 28.31 -6.48
N ALA A 618 16.27 28.46 -7.70
CA ALA A 618 15.82 29.50 -8.64
C ALA A 618 14.41 29.23 -9.18
N ASP A 619 14.09 27.96 -9.48
CA ASP A 619 12.82 27.52 -10.05
C ASP A 619 11.93 26.81 -9.03
N ARG A 620 12.12 27.14 -7.74
CA ARG A 620 11.63 26.37 -6.59
C ARG A 620 10.14 26.05 -6.67
N ARG A 621 9.30 26.99 -7.13
CA ARG A 621 7.85 26.76 -7.25
C ARG A 621 7.52 25.77 -8.37
N THR A 622 8.16 25.88 -9.53
CA THR A 622 7.89 25.02 -10.69
C THR A 622 8.36 23.60 -10.40
N ASP A 623 9.60 23.45 -9.92
CA ASP A 623 10.21 22.14 -9.66
C ASP A 623 9.49 21.36 -8.54
N TYR A 624 8.92 22.05 -7.55
CA TYR A 624 8.14 21.41 -6.48
C TYR A 624 6.83 20.79 -6.97
N HIS A 625 6.27 21.32 -8.06
CA HIS A 625 5.03 20.84 -8.65
C HIS A 625 5.23 19.87 -9.81
N ASP A 626 6.47 19.63 -10.23
CA ASP A 626 6.79 18.66 -11.27
C ASP A 626 6.69 17.22 -10.71
N PRO A 627 5.72 16.41 -11.17
CA PRO A 627 5.53 15.05 -10.68
C PRO A 627 6.58 14.06 -11.21
N THR A 628 7.38 14.46 -12.19
CA THR A 628 8.36 13.63 -12.90
C THR A 628 9.80 13.94 -12.51
N LEU A 629 10.10 15.17 -12.09
CA LEU A 629 11.44 15.61 -11.72
C LEU A 629 11.96 14.86 -10.48
N PRO A 630 13.01 14.01 -10.60
CA PRO A 630 13.59 13.29 -9.47
C PRO A 630 14.18 14.27 -8.45
N PRO A 631 14.18 13.91 -7.15
CA PRO A 631 14.82 14.74 -6.12
C PRO A 631 16.32 14.87 -6.39
N ARG A 632 16.88 16.00 -5.96
CA ARG A 632 18.34 16.19 -6.01
C ARG A 632 19.09 15.22 -5.10
N HIS A 633 20.40 15.09 -5.34
CA HIS A 633 21.31 14.27 -4.52
C HIS A 633 21.23 14.62 -3.04
N GLU A 634 21.07 15.89 -2.69
CA GLU A 634 20.96 16.38 -1.31
C GLU A 634 19.77 15.78 -0.57
N LEU A 635 18.60 15.69 -1.22
CA LEU A 635 17.40 15.14 -0.60
C LEU A 635 17.44 13.61 -0.50
N VAL A 636 18.05 12.93 -1.48
CA VAL A 636 18.35 11.49 -1.37
C VAL A 636 19.34 11.23 -0.23
N GLY A 637 20.40 12.03 -0.15
CA GLY A 637 21.40 11.96 0.91
C GLY A 637 20.81 12.24 2.29
N PHE A 638 19.86 13.17 2.39
CA PHE A 638 19.13 13.44 3.62
C PHE A 638 18.36 12.21 4.12
N GLY A 639 17.66 11.49 3.24
CA GLY A 639 16.98 10.24 3.60
C GLY A 639 17.95 9.14 4.06
N LEU A 640 19.10 9.00 3.40
CA LEU A 640 20.15 8.08 3.80
C LEU A 640 20.73 8.46 5.18
N TRP A 641 21.03 9.74 5.39
CA TRP A 641 21.51 10.27 6.66
C TRP A 641 20.53 10.01 7.80
N LEU A 642 19.24 10.27 7.61
CA LEU A 642 18.21 10.00 8.62
C LEU A 642 18.21 8.54 9.06
N ARG A 643 18.27 7.60 8.10
CA ARG A 643 18.13 6.16 8.36
C ARG A 643 19.42 5.48 8.83
N GLN A 644 20.57 5.90 8.31
CA GLN A 644 21.83 5.18 8.47
C GLN A 644 22.75 5.88 9.47
N SER A 645 23.02 7.18 9.26
CA SER A 645 23.96 7.94 10.09
C SER A 645 23.33 8.39 11.40
N LEU A 646 22.17 9.05 11.33
CA LEU A 646 21.40 9.43 12.50
C LEU A 646 20.77 8.20 13.16
N GLY A 647 20.34 7.24 12.34
CA GLY A 647 19.69 6.00 12.78
C GLY A 647 18.40 6.30 13.54
N CYS A 648 17.56 7.20 13.02
CA CYS A 648 16.32 7.54 13.69
C CYS A 648 15.35 6.34 13.69
N HIS A 649 14.59 6.19 14.77
CA HIS A 649 13.60 5.12 14.92
C HIS A 649 12.23 5.52 14.38
N ALA A 650 11.95 6.81 14.24
CA ALA A 650 10.72 7.33 13.63
C ALA A 650 10.87 8.76 13.12
N LEU A 651 10.01 9.12 12.17
CA LEU A 651 9.85 10.48 11.66
C LEU A 651 8.55 11.09 12.19
N VAL A 652 8.62 12.37 12.56
CA VAL A 652 7.46 13.21 12.85
C VAL A 652 7.44 14.33 11.82
N HIS A 653 6.52 14.27 10.86
CA HIS A 653 6.36 15.32 9.86
C HIS A 653 5.31 16.31 10.35
N VAL A 654 5.60 17.61 10.41
CA VAL A 654 4.71 18.57 11.08
C VAL A 654 4.05 19.53 10.11
N GLY A 655 2.73 19.38 9.92
CA GLY A 655 1.94 20.29 9.10
C GLY A 655 1.99 20.01 7.59
N ALA A 656 0.97 20.51 6.88
CA ALA A 656 0.93 20.50 5.41
C ALA A 656 1.71 21.71 4.84
N HIS A 657 2.42 21.65 3.72
CA HIS A 657 2.61 20.54 2.76
C HIS A 657 3.96 19.87 2.98
N GLY A 658 3.95 18.56 3.14
CA GLY A 658 5.17 17.76 3.17
C GLY A 658 5.85 17.69 1.81
N THR A 659 7.14 17.31 1.78
CA THR A 659 7.85 17.08 0.50
C THR A 659 7.91 15.60 0.12
N LEU A 660 8.00 14.71 1.12
CA LEU A 660 8.34 13.30 0.92
C LEU A 660 7.24 12.52 0.20
N GLU A 661 5.99 12.73 0.58
CA GLU A 661 4.84 12.06 -0.01
C GLU A 661 4.60 12.46 -1.47
N TRP A 662 5.11 13.62 -1.91
CA TRP A 662 4.95 14.12 -3.27
C TRP A 662 6.14 13.81 -4.20
N LEU A 663 7.18 13.13 -3.69
CA LEU A 663 8.33 12.71 -4.51
C LEU A 663 7.88 11.79 -5.67
N PRO A 664 8.56 11.81 -6.83
CA PRO A 664 8.11 11.08 -8.02
C PRO A 664 7.98 9.58 -7.79
N GLY A 665 7.02 8.98 -8.49
CA GLY A 665 6.71 7.55 -8.40
C GLY A 665 5.20 7.30 -8.30
N LYS A 666 4.85 6.03 -8.15
CA LYS A 666 3.47 5.54 -8.22
C LYS A 666 2.58 6.15 -7.12
N THR A 667 1.31 6.44 -7.45
CA THR A 667 0.37 7.07 -6.50
C THR A 667 0.04 6.20 -5.29
N VAL A 668 0.05 4.89 -5.45
CA VAL A 668 -0.17 3.88 -4.41
C VAL A 668 0.52 2.58 -4.82
N ALA A 669 0.75 1.67 -3.87
CA ALA A 669 1.48 0.42 -4.10
C ALA A 669 2.83 0.69 -4.77
N LEU A 670 3.68 1.45 -4.07
CA LEU A 670 4.94 1.96 -4.59
C LEU A 670 5.91 0.83 -4.92
N SER A 671 6.69 1.00 -5.99
CA SER A 671 7.84 0.15 -6.34
C SER A 671 9.11 0.60 -5.60
N SER A 672 10.18 -0.19 -5.70
CA SER A 672 11.48 0.11 -5.07
C SER A 672 12.09 1.40 -5.59
N ALA A 673 11.79 1.77 -6.83
CA ALA A 673 12.29 2.99 -7.45
C ALA A 673 11.45 4.24 -7.17
N CYS A 674 10.34 4.13 -6.44
CA CYS A 674 9.57 5.30 -6.04
C CYS A 674 10.36 6.10 -4.99
N PHE A 675 10.57 7.39 -5.25
CA PHE A 675 11.37 8.22 -4.37
C PHE A 675 10.85 8.39 -2.92
N PRO A 676 9.52 8.37 -2.65
CA PRO A 676 9.05 8.32 -1.26
C PRO A 676 9.61 7.11 -0.49
N GLU A 677 9.67 5.93 -1.12
CA GLU A 677 10.26 4.71 -0.53
C GLU A 677 11.79 4.84 -0.42
N ILE A 678 12.45 5.43 -1.42
CA ILE A 678 13.91 5.62 -1.39
C ILE A 678 14.31 6.56 -0.26
N VAL A 679 13.56 7.63 0.01
CA VAL A 679 13.94 8.65 1.02
C VAL A 679 13.45 8.26 2.41
N ALA A 680 12.18 7.90 2.59
CA ALA A 680 11.62 7.56 3.91
C ALA A 680 11.91 6.10 4.32
N GLY A 681 11.89 5.18 3.35
CA GLY A 681 12.11 3.75 3.56
C GLY A 681 11.13 3.10 4.55
N GLN A 682 11.68 2.36 5.49
CA GLN A 682 10.94 1.59 6.50
C GLN A 682 10.54 2.42 7.73
N LEU A 683 10.94 3.69 7.82
CA LEU A 683 10.73 4.50 9.01
C LEU A 683 9.23 4.66 9.31
N PRO A 684 8.79 4.39 10.54
CA PRO A 684 7.47 4.80 11.00
C PRO A 684 7.32 6.33 10.88
N VAL A 685 6.26 6.77 10.22
CA VAL A 685 5.96 8.21 10.05
C VAL A 685 4.71 8.56 10.85
N VAL A 686 4.85 9.49 11.80
CA VAL A 686 3.73 10.14 12.49
C VAL A 686 3.56 11.52 11.88
N TYR A 687 2.33 11.89 11.54
CA TYR A 687 2.07 13.13 10.80
C TYR A 687 0.88 13.90 11.39
N PRO A 688 1.12 14.86 12.31
CA PRO A 688 0.11 15.85 12.67
C PRO A 688 -0.37 16.62 11.44
N PHE A 689 -1.67 16.52 11.14
CA PHE A 689 -2.26 16.99 9.89
C PHE A 689 -3.59 17.71 10.14
N ILE A 690 -3.91 18.72 9.35
CA ILE A 690 -5.13 19.51 9.51
C ILE A 690 -6.38 18.71 9.08
N VAL A 691 -7.42 18.68 9.93
CA VAL A 691 -8.62 17.87 9.68
C VAL A 691 -9.43 18.30 8.45
N SER A 692 -9.29 19.56 8.00
CA SER A 692 -9.98 20.08 6.82
C SER A 692 -9.32 19.70 5.49
N ASN A 693 -8.17 19.02 5.50
CA ASN A 693 -7.45 18.61 4.29
C ASN A 693 -7.25 17.08 4.21
N PRO A 694 -8.34 16.29 4.11
CA PRO A 694 -8.24 14.83 4.04
C PRO A 694 -7.61 14.32 2.73
N GLY A 695 -7.65 15.10 1.65
CA GLY A 695 -7.10 14.72 0.34
C GLY A 695 -5.58 14.54 0.37
N GLU A 696 -4.87 15.48 0.98
CA GLU A 696 -3.42 15.39 1.12
C GLU A 696 -3.00 14.40 2.22
N ALA A 697 -3.77 14.33 3.32
CA ALA A 697 -3.55 13.33 4.36
C ALA A 697 -3.59 11.90 3.77
N ALA A 698 -4.49 11.65 2.80
CA ALA A 698 -4.54 10.38 2.08
C ALA A 698 -3.27 10.09 1.28
N GLN A 699 -2.63 11.09 0.67
CA GLN A 699 -1.34 10.89 -0.03
C GLN A 699 -0.24 10.48 0.94
N ALA A 700 -0.16 11.14 2.10
CA ALA A 700 0.80 10.76 3.13
C ALA A 700 0.59 9.32 3.63
N LYS A 701 -0.67 8.93 3.90
CA LYS A 701 -1.02 7.55 4.29
C LYS A 701 -0.58 6.52 3.24
N ARG A 702 -0.81 6.82 1.96
CA ARG A 702 -0.63 5.85 0.86
C ARG A 702 0.80 5.76 0.33
N ARG A 703 1.58 6.84 0.43
CA ARG A 703 2.93 6.93 -0.17
C ARG A 703 4.08 6.84 0.82
N ILE A 704 3.83 7.17 2.09
CA ILE A 704 4.85 7.08 3.16
C ILE A 704 4.34 6.37 4.42
N ALA A 705 3.22 5.64 4.30
CA ALA A 705 2.61 4.88 5.41
C ALA A 705 2.36 5.72 6.67
N ALA A 706 2.04 7.01 6.50
CA ALA A 706 1.90 7.93 7.63
C ALA A 706 0.70 7.61 8.52
N VAL A 707 0.92 7.63 9.84
CA VAL A 707 -0.13 7.69 10.84
C VAL A 707 -0.50 9.16 11.04
N THR A 708 -1.60 9.58 10.43
CA THR A 708 -2.04 10.99 10.47
C THR A 708 -2.81 11.29 11.76
N LEU A 709 -2.35 12.28 12.52
CA LEU A 709 -3.01 12.75 13.75
C LEU A 709 -3.72 14.08 13.46
N GLY A 710 -5.05 14.08 13.48
CA GLY A 710 -5.85 15.26 13.15
C GLY A 710 -5.68 16.39 14.16
N HIS A 711 -5.32 17.61 13.71
CA HIS A 711 -5.40 18.83 14.51
C HIS A 711 -6.48 19.78 13.97
N LEU A 712 -7.04 20.59 14.88
CA LEU A 712 -8.09 21.56 14.55
C LEU A 712 -7.56 22.69 13.65
N PRO A 713 -8.42 23.28 12.80
CA PRO A 713 -8.12 24.55 12.14
C PRO A 713 -8.01 25.67 13.19
N PRO A 714 -7.35 26.80 12.84
CA PRO A 714 -7.33 27.97 13.72
C PRO A 714 -8.76 28.45 13.99
N PRO A 715 -9.01 29.03 15.19
CA PRO A 715 -10.32 29.59 15.50
C PRO A 715 -10.65 30.69 14.48
N LEU A 716 -11.81 30.57 13.84
CA LEU A 716 -12.28 31.57 12.90
C LEU A 716 -12.83 32.77 13.67
N THR A 717 -12.47 33.97 13.23
CA THR A 717 -13.05 35.23 13.69
C THR A 717 -13.71 35.92 12.49
N GLU A 718 -14.73 36.73 12.76
CA GLU A 718 -15.20 37.68 11.76
C GLU A 718 -14.03 38.60 11.38
N ALA A 719 -13.83 38.81 10.08
CA ALA A 719 -12.75 39.65 9.56
C ALA A 719 -12.86 41.11 10.07
N GLY A 720 -14.07 41.51 10.48
CA GLY A 720 -14.42 42.89 10.75
C GLY A 720 -14.42 43.72 9.46
N LEU A 721 -14.87 44.96 9.59
CA LEU A 721 -14.77 45.95 8.52
C LEU A 721 -13.64 46.92 8.85
N ASP A 722 -12.83 47.28 7.86
CA ASP A 722 -11.89 48.39 7.98
C ASP A 722 -12.63 49.75 8.05
N GLU A 723 -11.91 50.84 8.32
CA GLU A 723 -12.54 52.16 8.49
C GLU A 723 -13.34 52.64 7.26
N ASN A 724 -12.90 52.28 6.06
CA ASN A 724 -13.55 52.65 4.81
C ASN A 724 -14.79 51.79 4.56
N GLN A 725 -14.69 50.50 4.82
CA GLN A 725 -15.80 49.54 4.75
C GLN A 725 -16.89 49.89 5.77
N GLN A 726 -16.54 50.20 7.03
CA GLN A 726 -17.50 50.67 8.05
C GLN A 726 -18.18 51.99 7.67
N LYS A 727 -17.46 52.87 6.97
CA LYS A 727 -18.04 54.12 6.48
C LYS A 727 -19.03 53.87 5.34
N LEU A 728 -18.73 52.91 4.47
CA LEU A 728 -19.59 52.52 3.37
C LEU A 728 -20.85 51.81 3.87
N GLU A 729 -20.70 50.85 4.80
CA GLU A 729 -21.81 50.15 5.47
C GLU A 729 -22.78 51.14 6.12
N ARG A 730 -22.27 52.11 6.91
CA ARG A 730 -23.12 53.16 7.50
C ARG A 730 -23.91 53.96 6.47
N LEU A 731 -23.31 54.25 5.31
CA LEU A 731 -24.00 54.98 4.24
C LEU A 731 -25.10 54.11 3.61
N VAL A 732 -24.85 52.81 3.43
CA VAL A 732 -25.84 51.83 2.94
C VAL A 732 -26.98 51.66 3.93
N ASP A 733 -26.70 51.57 5.23
CA ASP A 733 -27.72 51.54 6.29
C ASP A 733 -28.58 52.80 6.30
N GLU A 734 -27.97 53.98 6.20
CA GLU A 734 -28.69 55.24 6.09
C GLU A 734 -29.55 55.31 4.81
N TYR A 735 -29.05 54.74 3.71
CA TYR A 735 -29.80 54.65 2.46
C TYR A 735 -31.04 53.76 2.62
N ALA A 736 -30.89 52.59 3.23
CA ALA A 736 -31.99 51.66 3.49
C ALA A 736 -33.06 52.29 4.41
N GLN A 737 -32.63 53.07 5.42
CA GLN A 737 -33.53 53.82 6.29
C GLN A 737 -34.26 54.96 5.56
N ALA A 738 -33.63 55.58 4.56
CA ALA A 738 -34.25 56.65 3.77
C ALA A 738 -35.21 56.12 2.69
N ASP A 739 -35.08 54.85 2.29
CA ASP A 739 -35.91 54.23 1.26
C ASP A 739 -37.38 54.14 1.70
N GLY A 740 -38.29 54.69 0.89
CA GLY A 740 -39.73 54.80 1.21
C GLY A 740 -40.13 55.96 2.15
N LEU A 741 -39.18 56.63 2.82
CA LEU A 741 -39.46 57.76 3.74
C LEU A 741 -39.07 59.13 3.16
N ASP A 742 -37.90 59.25 2.53
CA ASP A 742 -37.42 60.48 1.91
C ASP A 742 -36.66 60.19 0.60
N ARG A 743 -37.38 60.31 -0.51
CA ARG A 743 -36.85 60.03 -1.85
C ARG A 743 -35.67 60.94 -2.23
N ARG A 744 -35.63 62.19 -1.76
CA ARG A 744 -34.56 63.13 -2.10
C ARG A 744 -33.28 62.79 -1.35
N ARG A 745 -33.39 62.43 -0.06
CA ARG A 745 -32.25 61.97 0.74
C ARG A 745 -31.71 60.64 0.23
N ARG A 746 -32.59 59.72 -0.15
CA ARG A 746 -32.24 58.44 -0.76
C ARG A 746 -31.35 58.60 -2.00
N ASP A 747 -31.76 59.45 -2.95
CA ASP A 747 -31.00 59.67 -4.19
C ASP A 747 -29.64 60.34 -3.95
N GLN A 748 -29.49 61.13 -2.87
CA GLN A 748 -28.22 61.71 -2.46
C GLN A 748 -27.30 60.66 -1.82
N LEU A 749 -27.85 59.82 -0.93
CA LEU A 749 -27.11 58.73 -0.30
C LEU A 749 -26.62 57.71 -1.32
N ALA A 750 -27.43 57.35 -2.33
CA ALA A 750 -27.00 56.47 -3.43
C ALA A 750 -25.75 56.99 -4.13
N LYS A 751 -25.72 58.28 -4.49
CA LYS A 751 -24.56 58.91 -5.13
C LYS A 751 -23.36 58.91 -4.19
N LEU A 752 -23.58 59.21 -2.91
CA LEU A 752 -22.51 59.25 -1.92
C LEU A 752 -21.90 57.87 -1.65
N ILE A 753 -22.70 56.81 -1.65
CA ILE A 753 -22.23 55.41 -1.55
C ILE A 753 -21.31 55.08 -2.73
N VAL A 754 -21.79 55.29 -3.96
CA VAL A 754 -21.01 55.00 -5.18
C VAL A 754 -19.72 55.84 -5.24
N GLU A 755 -19.79 57.13 -4.90
CA GLU A 755 -18.59 57.98 -4.84
C GLU A 755 -17.61 57.55 -3.75
N THR A 756 -18.10 57.14 -2.58
CA THR A 756 -17.25 56.72 -1.46
C THR A 756 -16.57 55.39 -1.79
N ALA A 757 -17.30 54.44 -2.38
CA ALA A 757 -16.75 53.19 -2.88
C ALA A 757 -15.69 53.45 -3.98
N ALA A 758 -15.93 54.39 -4.89
CA ALA A 758 -14.97 54.74 -5.93
C ALA A 758 -13.70 55.40 -5.36
N LYS A 759 -13.84 56.31 -4.39
CA LYS A 759 -12.71 57.01 -3.76
C LYS A 759 -11.83 56.10 -2.91
N THR A 760 -12.40 55.04 -2.35
CA THR A 760 -11.71 54.09 -1.46
C THR A 760 -11.16 52.86 -2.21
N GLY A 761 -11.50 52.69 -3.49
CA GLY A 761 -11.14 51.52 -4.30
C GLY A 761 -12.11 50.34 -4.17
N LEU A 762 -13.01 50.38 -3.19
CA LEU A 762 -13.99 49.31 -2.90
C LEU A 762 -14.99 49.09 -4.05
N ALA A 763 -15.24 50.11 -4.89
CA ALA A 763 -16.08 49.94 -6.08
C ALA A 763 -15.50 48.92 -7.06
N THR A 764 -14.16 48.85 -7.20
CA THR A 764 -13.51 47.87 -8.06
C THR A 764 -13.56 46.47 -7.46
N GLU A 765 -13.42 46.36 -6.13
CA GLU A 765 -13.55 45.10 -5.40
C GLU A 765 -14.98 44.53 -5.46
N ALA A 766 -15.99 45.41 -5.38
CA ALA A 766 -17.40 45.09 -5.58
C ALA A 766 -17.78 44.83 -7.05
N GLY A 767 -16.82 44.91 -7.99
CA GLY A 767 -17.05 44.64 -9.41
C GLY A 767 -17.91 45.68 -10.12
N VAL A 768 -17.89 46.94 -9.68
CA VAL A 768 -18.60 48.06 -10.31
C VAL A 768 -17.79 48.60 -11.48
N GLY A 769 -18.37 48.56 -12.69
CA GLY A 769 -17.80 49.14 -13.91
C GLY A 769 -18.03 50.64 -14.02
N GLN A 770 -17.18 51.34 -14.79
CA GLN A 770 -17.29 52.80 -15.01
C GLN A 770 -18.58 53.22 -15.75
N ALA A 771 -19.25 52.29 -16.43
CA ALA A 771 -20.48 52.51 -17.19
C ALA A 771 -21.73 51.94 -16.50
N ASP A 772 -21.60 51.36 -15.30
CA ASP A 772 -22.72 50.76 -14.59
C ASP A 772 -23.72 51.84 -14.15
N ALA A 773 -25.01 51.54 -14.32
CA ALA A 773 -26.05 52.44 -13.83
C ALA A 773 -25.96 52.57 -12.29
N PRO A 774 -26.24 53.74 -11.70
CA PRO A 774 -26.09 53.96 -10.26
C PRO A 774 -26.83 52.94 -9.37
N ASP A 775 -28.02 52.48 -9.78
CA ASP A 775 -28.80 51.48 -9.05
C ASP A 775 -28.25 50.05 -9.18
N GLU A 776 -27.45 49.79 -10.22
CA GLU A 776 -26.72 48.53 -10.40
C GLU A 776 -25.42 48.55 -9.59
N ALA A 777 -24.69 49.67 -9.64
CA ALA A 777 -23.51 49.90 -8.82
C ALA A 777 -23.84 49.76 -7.33
N LEU A 778 -24.95 50.35 -6.88
CA LEU A 778 -25.40 50.26 -5.48
C LEU A 778 -25.69 48.82 -5.04
N ARG A 779 -26.39 48.05 -5.88
CA ARG A 779 -26.71 46.64 -5.60
C ARG A 779 -25.47 45.75 -5.54
N ARG A 780 -24.47 46.03 -6.37
CA ARG A 780 -23.18 45.33 -6.34
C ARG A 780 -22.37 45.67 -5.09
N ILE A 781 -22.41 46.94 -4.66
CA ILE A 781 -21.75 47.40 -3.43
C ILE A 781 -22.42 46.84 -2.16
N ASP A 782 -23.74 46.66 -2.15
CA ASP A 782 -24.48 46.08 -1.03
C ASP A 782 -24.34 44.55 -0.94
N ALA A 783 -24.17 43.88 -2.07
CA ALA A 783 -23.97 42.43 -2.14
C ALA A 783 -22.53 41.98 -1.85
N TRP A 784 -21.56 42.88 -2.03
CA TRP A 784 -20.15 42.70 -1.69
C TRP A 784 -19.93 43.07 -0.22
#